data_AF-A0A507ATU8-F1
#
_entry.id   AF-A0A507ATU8-F1
#
_cell.length_a   1.000
_cell.length_b   1.000
_cell.length_c   1.000
_cell.angle_alpha   90.00
_cell.angle_beta   90.00
_cell.angle_gamma   90.00
#
_symmetry.space_group_name_H-M   'P 1'
#
loop_
_entity.id
_entity.type
_entity.pdbx_description
1 polymer ?
#
loop_
_entity_poly.entity_id
_entity_poly.type
_entity_poly.pdbx_seq_one_letter_code
_entity_poly.pdbx_strand_id
1 'polypeptide(L)'
;MRLAHPLTLALAAQAVQAGPSRPLAEDEVLVPLMGPRQAGSAIMVNTATTYQTMDGFGFSLAFQRANLITNMRDPAKQRELLDLLFNATTGAGFTILRNGIGSSPDSSSDHMNTFAPRNPGGPKAAPQYSFDGKDSGQLWVAQEAVRTYGVKTIYGDAWSAPDWFAFGLWTWADRQSWKAYADYLLAWVGFYAEAGVNVTHIGFLNEPEFASSYASMNSNGNQAADMIKVLYKTMQDRNMTEQLGIACCESEGWGNQVQMLNAIKSAGAESMLKAVTSHTYTSGASGRMNTKVPVWLSEQCDLNGQWSTAWSGGGGAGDGLTWANNIMNAVLNNNVGGYLYWEGVQWPSPNTNEKIIKVDNGTNTYEVARRLWAFANFSRYVRPGAQRVATTGGGGGGLRAAAFSNVDGTIAVVVINGGGGASTVSVKVSGQTPTAASLYVSDNTHKCDKVDSSVGADGTVSGSIPGRGIGTSLQTLVSCEGLVDSMGKPTVDYSLYLVTDSTPAILGDRDICEVVRAACKGGVTIVQYRDKKSDTGVLIDTASKLHAITKEYNVPLLINDRVDVALAVGCEGVHIGQDDISYSAARRLLGPDAVVGVTASTLDEALRACEDGADYLGVGTVFATQTKKNTKHVIGTAGLREILDAMSAKGHGSTSTVCIGGINASNLQRVIFQSTAPSKKLDGVAIVSAIMAAEDPEIESKKLLQLVRSPPSFRKAVEEAPAKVSDVKDILAQVPSIIKAVHDTTPLSHNMTNLVVQNIAANVALAVGASPIMANYGEEAPDLCKLGGALVINMGTVTPEGIENYLKALKAYNSVGQPVVFDPVGCGATAVRRAAVKTIMASGYLDIIKGNEGEIQTVFGAAGLAQQRGVDSGSTLDAAAKARLVRDLAARERNVVVMTGKTDYVSDGERTYAVGHGHEYLGQVSGTGCCLGTTVSAMAAARPADKLLAALAGLLLYEGAAEIAARNEAVRGPGTFVPNFIDELARCRKMAAAGDMSWLGEPRVERLL
;
A
#
# COMPACT_ATOMS: atom_id res chain seq x y z
N MET A 1 -30.04 1.36 -60.06
CA MET A 1 -31.15 1.14 -61.02
C MET A 1 -31.85 -0.16 -60.59
N ARG A 2 -33.09 -0.05 -60.06
CA ARG A 2 -34.17 -1.07 -59.80
C ARG A 2 -33.77 -2.48 -59.28
N LEU A 3 -34.17 -2.92 -58.07
CA LEU A 3 -35.50 -3.51 -57.68
C LEU A 3 -35.90 -4.70 -58.59
N ALA A 4 -36.36 -5.88 -58.15
CA ALA A 4 -37.04 -6.30 -56.92
C ALA A 4 -37.12 -7.85 -56.79
N HIS A 5 -37.46 -8.30 -55.56
CA HIS A 5 -38.21 -9.51 -55.12
C HIS A 5 -39.55 -9.74 -55.92
N PRO A 6 -40.47 -10.71 -55.60
CA PRO A 6 -40.59 -11.69 -54.49
C PRO A 6 -41.14 -13.09 -54.89
N LEU A 7 -41.35 -14.00 -53.92
CA LEU A 7 -42.63 -14.73 -53.77
C LEU A 7 -42.72 -15.44 -52.40
N THR A 8 -43.86 -15.20 -51.75
CA THR A 8 -44.34 -15.69 -50.45
C THR A 8 -45.21 -16.94 -50.63
N LEU A 9 -45.29 -17.82 -49.62
CA LEU A 9 -46.49 -18.63 -49.37
C LEU A 9 -46.58 -19.10 -47.90
N ALA A 10 -47.72 -18.78 -47.29
CA ALA A 10 -48.27 -19.32 -46.05
C ALA A 10 -48.71 -20.80 -46.25
N LEU A 11 -49.19 -21.61 -45.30
CA LEU A 11 -50.06 -21.46 -44.13
C LEU A 11 -50.24 -22.89 -43.57
N ALA A 12 -50.43 -23.09 -42.26
CA ALA A 12 -51.45 -24.00 -41.69
C ALA A 12 -51.22 -24.25 -40.18
N ALA A 13 -52.24 -23.93 -39.40
CA ALA A 13 -52.44 -24.34 -38.01
C ALA A 13 -53.39 -25.54 -37.96
N GLN A 14 -53.31 -26.35 -36.90
CA GLN A 14 -54.49 -27.07 -36.39
C GLN A 14 -54.35 -27.36 -34.89
N ALA A 15 -55.49 -27.21 -34.22
CA ALA A 15 -55.68 -27.14 -32.77
C ALA A 15 -56.31 -28.42 -32.22
N VAL A 16 -56.22 -28.61 -30.89
CA VAL A 16 -57.19 -29.41 -30.11
C VAL A 16 -57.53 -28.66 -28.80
N GLN A 17 -58.82 -28.32 -28.68
CA GLN A 17 -59.59 -27.88 -27.49
C GLN A 17 -60.06 -29.15 -26.69
N ALA A 18 -60.54 -29.17 -25.44
CA ALA A 18 -60.93 -28.22 -24.39
C ALA A 18 -61.22 -29.00 -23.07
N GLY A 19 -61.26 -28.31 -21.92
CA GLY A 19 -62.30 -28.53 -20.89
C GLY A 19 -61.83 -28.69 -19.42
N PRO A 20 -62.66 -28.31 -18.42
CA PRO A 20 -62.22 -27.49 -17.27
C PRO A 20 -62.37 -28.14 -15.87
N SER A 21 -61.66 -27.61 -14.87
CA SER A 21 -62.15 -27.45 -13.47
C SER A 21 -61.10 -26.76 -12.59
N ARG A 22 -61.59 -26.06 -11.54
CA ARG A 22 -60.90 -25.13 -10.63
C ARG A 22 -61.03 -25.70 -9.20
N PRO A 23 -60.47 -25.07 -8.15
CA PRO A 23 -59.08 -25.00 -7.67
C PRO A 23 -58.89 -25.72 -6.31
N LEU A 24 -57.65 -26.03 -5.90
CA LEU A 24 -57.28 -26.15 -4.47
C LEU A 24 -55.81 -25.73 -4.27
N ALA A 25 -55.57 -25.10 -3.12
CA ALA A 25 -54.31 -24.53 -2.68
C ALA A 25 -53.36 -25.58 -2.06
N GLU A 26 -52.17 -25.09 -1.69
CA GLU A 26 -51.19 -25.62 -0.74
C GLU A 26 -49.85 -26.11 -1.30
N ASP A 27 -48.84 -25.84 -0.48
CA ASP A 27 -47.42 -25.64 -0.74
C ASP A 27 -46.61 -26.90 -1.10
N GLU A 28 -45.36 -26.62 -1.50
CA GLU A 28 -44.13 -27.41 -1.24
C GLU A 28 -43.43 -28.21 -2.37
N VAL A 29 -42.11 -27.95 -2.41
CA VAL A 29 -40.95 -28.68 -2.96
C VAL A 29 -40.66 -28.60 -4.47
N LEU A 30 -39.75 -27.68 -4.82
CA LEU A 30 -38.97 -27.67 -6.07
C LEU A 30 -37.84 -28.72 -6.00
N VAL A 31 -37.95 -29.78 -6.80
CA VAL A 31 -36.83 -30.64 -7.20
C VAL A 31 -36.41 -30.21 -8.61
N PRO A 32 -35.14 -29.81 -8.88
CA PRO A 32 -34.75 -29.48 -10.25
C PRO A 32 -34.46 -30.74 -11.06
N LEU A 33 -35.22 -30.92 -12.13
CA LEU A 33 -34.99 -31.87 -13.22
C LEU A 33 -33.66 -31.54 -13.94
N MET A 34 -32.63 -32.38 -13.75
CA MET A 34 -31.41 -32.36 -14.56
C MET A 34 -31.66 -33.05 -15.91
N GLY A 35 -31.62 -32.29 -17.00
CA GLY A 35 -31.50 -32.83 -18.35
C GLY A 35 -30.08 -33.34 -18.65
N PRO A 36 -29.91 -34.27 -19.62
CA PRO A 36 -28.63 -34.95 -19.88
C PRO A 36 -27.57 -33.99 -20.47
N ARG A 37 -26.39 -33.93 -19.81
CA ARG A 37 -25.18 -33.24 -20.31
C ARG A 37 -24.63 -33.97 -21.54
N GLN A 38 -24.71 -33.37 -22.72
CA GLN A 38 -23.79 -33.70 -23.81
C GLN A 38 -22.39 -33.18 -23.43
N ALA A 39 -21.48 -34.11 -23.11
CA ALA A 39 -20.11 -33.78 -22.76
C ALA A 39 -19.34 -33.30 -24.00
N GLY A 40 -19.23 -31.98 -24.18
CA GLY A 40 -18.21 -31.41 -25.05
C GLY A 40 -16.82 -31.69 -24.48
N SER A 41 -15.86 -32.08 -25.32
CA SER A 41 -14.47 -32.33 -24.91
C SER A 41 -13.87 -31.07 -24.27
N ALA A 42 -13.37 -31.17 -23.04
CA ALA A 42 -12.73 -30.07 -22.33
C ALA A 42 -11.51 -29.50 -23.09
N ILE A 43 -11.29 -28.20 -22.97
CA ILE A 43 -10.07 -27.51 -23.37
C ILE A 43 -9.02 -27.80 -22.29
N MET A 44 -7.96 -28.49 -22.66
CA MET A 44 -6.84 -28.83 -21.80
C MET A 44 -5.73 -27.78 -21.96
N VAL A 45 -5.31 -27.17 -20.86
CA VAL A 45 -4.19 -26.23 -20.79
C VAL A 45 -2.96 -26.95 -20.25
N ASN A 46 -1.81 -26.80 -20.91
CA ASN A 46 -0.53 -27.33 -20.46
C ASN A 46 0.47 -26.19 -20.28
N THR A 47 0.72 -25.82 -19.02
CA THR A 47 1.62 -24.74 -18.63
C THR A 47 3.10 -25.08 -18.82
N ALA A 48 3.46 -26.36 -18.97
CA ALA A 48 4.84 -26.78 -19.21
C ALA A 48 5.31 -26.54 -20.66
N THR A 49 4.39 -26.30 -21.60
CA THR A 49 4.74 -25.98 -22.99
C THR A 49 4.44 -24.51 -23.25
N THR A 50 5.49 -23.70 -23.31
CA THR A 50 5.44 -22.25 -23.49
C THR A 50 5.77 -21.84 -24.93
N TYR A 51 5.33 -20.66 -25.33
CA TYR A 51 5.57 -20.07 -26.66
C TYR A 51 6.12 -18.65 -26.53
N GLN A 52 5.51 -17.65 -27.17
CA GLN A 52 5.91 -16.26 -27.02
C GLN A 52 5.43 -15.63 -25.71
N THR A 53 6.22 -14.69 -25.21
CA THR A 53 5.83 -13.76 -24.15
C THR A 53 4.96 -12.66 -24.74
N MET A 54 3.95 -12.24 -23.98
CA MET A 54 3.04 -11.17 -24.34
C MET A 54 3.54 -9.86 -23.74
N ASP A 55 3.90 -8.91 -24.59
CA ASP A 55 4.28 -7.55 -24.19
C ASP A 55 3.06 -6.68 -23.94
N GLY A 56 1.92 -7.02 -24.56
CA GLY A 56 0.62 -6.43 -24.26
C GLY A 56 -0.20 -6.07 -25.49
N PHE A 57 -1.16 -5.18 -25.27
CA PHE A 57 -2.09 -4.71 -26.29
C PHE A 57 -2.19 -3.20 -26.20
N GLY A 58 -2.45 -2.55 -27.33
CA GLY A 58 -2.41 -1.10 -27.37
C GLY A 58 -3.09 -0.45 -28.56
N PHE A 59 -2.75 0.81 -28.74
CA PHE A 59 -3.23 1.66 -29.82
C PHE A 59 -2.30 2.87 -29.99
N SER A 60 -2.55 3.67 -31.02
CA SER A 60 -1.92 4.95 -31.28
C SER A 60 -2.90 6.12 -31.07
N LEU A 61 -2.34 7.29 -30.78
CA LEU A 61 -3.03 8.59 -30.76
C LEU A 61 -2.26 9.66 -31.54
N ALA A 62 -1.49 9.21 -32.54
CA ALA A 62 -0.73 10.06 -33.46
C ALA A 62 -1.65 11.03 -34.22
N PHE A 63 -1.07 11.90 -35.04
CA PHE A 63 -1.82 12.85 -35.88
C PHE A 63 -2.88 13.64 -35.10
N GLN A 64 -2.45 14.17 -33.95
CA GLN A 64 -3.27 14.97 -33.03
C GLN A 64 -4.53 14.29 -32.48
N ARG A 65 -4.71 12.96 -32.63
CA ARG A 65 -5.89 12.29 -32.04
C ARG A 65 -5.94 12.37 -30.52
N ALA A 66 -4.78 12.42 -29.87
CA ALA A 66 -4.70 12.68 -28.44
C ALA A 66 -5.41 13.97 -28.00
N ASN A 67 -5.43 15.01 -28.87
CA ASN A 67 -6.09 16.28 -28.58
C ASN A 67 -7.61 16.13 -28.37
N LEU A 68 -8.24 15.09 -28.92
CA LEU A 68 -9.66 14.83 -28.71
C LEU A 68 -9.95 14.46 -27.26
N ILE A 69 -8.98 13.81 -26.58
CA ILE A 69 -9.05 13.51 -25.15
C ILE A 69 -8.69 14.76 -24.35
N THR A 70 -7.54 15.39 -24.62
CA THR A 70 -7.06 16.54 -23.82
C THR A 70 -8.01 17.73 -23.88
N ASN A 71 -8.70 17.93 -25.00
CA ASN A 71 -9.63 19.03 -25.22
C ASN A 71 -11.09 18.66 -24.89
N MET A 72 -11.35 17.49 -24.30
CA MET A 72 -12.68 17.15 -23.79
C MET A 72 -13.03 18.10 -22.65
N ARG A 73 -14.09 18.91 -22.83
CA ARG A 73 -14.44 19.99 -21.88
C ARG A 73 -15.14 19.45 -20.65
N ASP A 74 -15.78 18.30 -20.77
CA ASP A 74 -16.41 17.57 -19.69
C ASP A 74 -15.37 16.67 -19.01
N PRO A 75 -14.89 17.00 -17.80
CA PRO A 75 -13.83 16.24 -17.14
C PRO A 75 -14.25 14.81 -16.78
N ALA A 76 -15.55 14.58 -16.55
CA ALA A 76 -16.06 13.24 -16.27
C ALA A 76 -15.94 12.36 -17.51
N LYS A 77 -16.38 12.86 -18.67
CA LYS A 77 -16.23 12.13 -19.94
C LYS A 77 -14.77 11.99 -20.39
N GLN A 78 -13.92 12.97 -20.07
CA GLN A 78 -12.48 12.86 -20.29
C GLN A 78 -11.91 11.68 -19.49
N ARG A 79 -12.28 11.55 -18.21
CA ARG A 79 -11.88 10.41 -17.38
C ARG A 79 -12.48 9.10 -17.88
N GLU A 80 -13.74 9.08 -18.29
CA GLU A 80 -14.38 7.88 -18.85
C GLU A 80 -13.68 7.40 -20.13
N LEU A 81 -13.23 8.30 -21.00
CA LEU A 81 -12.43 7.93 -22.18
C LEU A 81 -11.09 7.29 -21.79
N LEU A 82 -10.40 7.85 -20.81
CA LEU A 82 -9.17 7.26 -20.29
C LEU A 82 -9.43 5.90 -19.63
N ASP A 83 -10.52 5.76 -18.88
CA ASP A 83 -10.92 4.50 -18.26
C ASP A 83 -11.23 3.44 -19.32
N LEU A 84 -11.99 3.80 -20.36
CA LEU A 84 -12.31 2.90 -21.48
C LEU A 84 -11.06 2.37 -22.18
N LEU A 85 -9.98 3.15 -22.24
CA LEU A 85 -8.73 2.74 -22.87
C LEU A 85 -7.84 1.95 -21.89
N PHE A 86 -7.59 2.47 -20.69
CA PHE A 86 -6.51 1.98 -19.82
C PHE A 86 -6.97 1.26 -18.55
N ASN A 87 -8.22 1.41 -18.10
CA ASN A 87 -8.70 0.74 -16.89
C ASN A 87 -8.94 -0.75 -17.16
N ALA A 88 -8.22 -1.63 -16.44
CA ALA A 88 -8.31 -3.08 -16.62
C ALA A 88 -9.60 -3.71 -16.03
N THR A 89 -10.39 -2.96 -15.28
CA THR A 89 -11.68 -3.40 -14.72
C THR A 89 -12.85 -2.93 -15.57
N THR A 90 -12.87 -1.65 -15.96
CA THR A 90 -14.02 -1.02 -16.61
C THR A 90 -13.84 -0.78 -18.11
N GLY A 91 -12.60 -0.69 -18.62
CA GLY A 91 -12.26 -0.47 -20.03
C GLY A 91 -11.44 -1.59 -20.66
N ALA A 92 -10.65 -1.32 -21.68
CA ALA A 92 -9.85 -2.35 -22.37
C ALA A 92 -8.61 -2.78 -21.57
N GLY A 93 -8.11 -1.92 -20.68
CA GLY A 93 -6.90 -2.22 -19.93
C GLY A 93 -5.66 -2.26 -20.82
N PHE A 94 -5.57 -1.41 -21.84
CA PHE A 94 -4.43 -1.34 -22.74
C PHE A 94 -3.13 -1.06 -21.98
N THR A 95 -2.04 -1.65 -22.46
CA THR A 95 -0.74 -1.72 -21.78
C THR A 95 0.42 -1.21 -22.64
N ILE A 96 0.16 -0.94 -23.92
CA ILE A 96 1.10 -0.33 -24.86
C ILE A 96 0.46 0.94 -25.42
N LEU A 97 1.17 2.07 -25.37
CA LEU A 97 0.77 3.30 -26.05
C LEU A 97 1.84 3.66 -27.09
N ARG A 98 1.44 3.69 -28.37
CA ARG A 98 2.29 4.13 -29.48
C ARG A 98 2.06 5.63 -29.73
N ASN A 99 3.13 6.42 -29.59
CA ASN A 99 3.13 7.85 -29.83
C ASN A 99 3.99 8.17 -31.06
N GLY A 100 3.49 9.05 -31.91
CA GLY A 100 4.23 9.55 -33.06
C GLY A 100 5.21 10.64 -32.68
N ILE A 101 6.46 10.48 -33.11
CA ILE A 101 7.51 11.50 -33.01
C ILE A 101 7.34 12.45 -34.19
N GLY A 102 6.87 13.67 -33.92
CA GLY A 102 6.51 14.63 -34.96
C GLY A 102 7.70 15.07 -35.83
N SER A 103 7.48 15.24 -37.13
CA SER A 103 8.48 15.69 -38.11
C SER A 103 8.13 17.02 -38.77
N SER A 104 6.88 17.48 -38.65
CA SER A 104 6.38 18.67 -39.36
C SER A 104 6.81 19.98 -38.70
N PRO A 105 7.06 21.07 -39.44
CA PRO A 105 7.45 22.35 -38.83
C PRO A 105 6.32 23.06 -38.06
N ASP A 106 5.07 22.61 -38.22
CA ASP A 106 3.89 23.16 -37.57
C ASP A 106 2.88 22.05 -37.20
N SER A 107 1.81 22.45 -36.52
CA SER A 107 0.66 21.59 -36.17
C SER A 107 -0.58 21.90 -37.03
N SER A 108 -0.39 22.38 -38.28
CA SER A 108 -1.52 22.64 -39.18
C SER A 108 -2.19 21.33 -39.60
N SER A 109 -3.49 21.36 -39.91
CA SER A 109 -4.30 20.15 -40.13
C SER A 109 -4.22 19.20 -38.91
N ASP A 110 -3.73 17.98 -39.11
CA ASP A 110 -3.47 16.97 -38.08
C ASP A 110 -1.97 16.61 -38.00
N HIS A 111 -1.09 17.49 -38.48
CA HIS A 111 0.36 17.29 -38.42
C HIS A 111 0.87 17.17 -36.98
N MET A 112 1.89 16.33 -36.79
CA MET A 112 2.64 16.25 -35.54
C MET A 112 3.89 17.14 -35.66
N ASN A 113 3.91 18.24 -34.90
CA ASN A 113 5.02 19.18 -34.95
C ASN A 113 6.31 18.58 -34.40
N THR A 114 7.42 18.83 -35.09
CA THR A 114 8.76 18.54 -34.62
C THR A 114 9.19 19.54 -33.56
N PHE A 115 9.95 19.06 -32.59
CA PHE A 115 10.67 19.92 -31.63
C PHE A 115 11.97 20.49 -32.23
N ALA A 116 12.28 20.25 -33.51
CA ALA A 116 13.43 20.83 -34.20
C ALA A 116 13.01 21.59 -35.49
N PRO A 117 12.18 22.64 -35.38
CA PRO A 117 11.45 23.22 -36.52
C PRO A 117 12.31 24.04 -37.49
N ARG A 118 13.58 24.36 -37.12
CA ARG A 118 14.47 25.19 -37.94
C ARG A 118 15.68 24.38 -38.38
N ASN A 119 16.01 24.48 -39.67
CA ASN A 119 17.24 23.91 -40.22
C ASN A 119 18.46 24.64 -39.61
N PRO A 120 19.36 23.94 -38.90
CA PRO A 120 20.53 24.55 -38.26
C PRO A 120 21.67 24.87 -39.24
N GLY A 121 21.50 24.63 -40.55
CA GLY A 121 22.55 24.73 -41.58
C GLY A 121 22.98 23.37 -42.17
N GLY A 122 22.15 22.33 -42.00
CA GLY A 122 22.39 20.96 -42.45
C GLY A 122 22.73 19.98 -41.33
N PRO A 123 22.89 18.66 -41.64
CA PRO A 123 23.03 17.59 -40.64
C PRO A 123 24.33 17.65 -39.82
N LYS A 124 25.29 18.52 -40.19
CA LYS A 124 26.55 18.73 -39.46
C LYS A 124 26.48 19.86 -38.45
N ALA A 125 25.43 20.69 -38.48
CA ALA A 125 25.25 21.79 -37.55
C ALA A 125 24.46 21.32 -36.32
N ALA A 126 24.76 21.90 -35.15
CA ALA A 126 24.09 21.54 -33.90
C ALA A 126 22.60 21.93 -33.96
N PRO A 127 21.66 20.98 -33.79
CA PRO A 127 20.24 21.28 -33.85
C PRO A 127 19.78 22.08 -32.64
N GLN A 128 18.81 22.97 -32.86
CA GLN A 128 18.13 23.71 -31.80
C GLN A 128 16.80 23.02 -31.51
N TYR A 129 16.65 22.51 -30.28
CA TYR A 129 15.44 21.84 -29.83
C TYR A 129 14.53 22.80 -29.05
N SER A 130 13.24 22.74 -29.34
CA SER A 130 12.17 23.50 -28.73
C SER A 130 10.96 22.60 -28.56
N PHE A 131 10.89 21.91 -27.43
CA PHE A 131 9.76 21.07 -27.09
C PHE A 131 8.62 21.90 -26.48
N ASP A 132 7.38 21.65 -26.91
CA ASP A 132 6.21 22.45 -26.50
C ASP A 132 5.54 21.94 -25.21
N GLY A 133 6.03 20.82 -24.66
CA GLY A 133 5.45 20.17 -23.48
C GLY A 133 4.11 19.49 -23.74
N LYS A 134 3.71 19.29 -25.00
CA LYS A 134 2.42 18.69 -25.38
C LYS A 134 2.58 17.50 -26.30
N ASP A 135 3.47 17.60 -27.29
CA ASP A 135 3.67 16.60 -28.34
C ASP A 135 2.35 16.18 -29.02
N SER A 136 1.63 17.15 -29.58
CA SER A 136 0.29 16.93 -30.18
C SER A 136 -0.76 16.34 -29.19
N GLY A 137 -0.60 16.60 -27.90
CA GLY A 137 -1.46 16.11 -26.82
C GLY A 137 -1.07 14.71 -26.31
N GLN A 138 -0.16 14.03 -27.00
CA GLN A 138 0.25 12.65 -26.71
C GLN A 138 0.96 12.54 -25.36
N LEU A 139 1.75 13.55 -24.99
CA LEU A 139 2.50 13.53 -23.72
C LEU A 139 1.56 13.49 -22.52
N TRP A 140 0.50 14.30 -22.52
CA TRP A 140 -0.46 14.34 -21.42
C TRP A 140 -1.18 12.99 -21.26
N VAL A 141 -1.60 12.37 -22.37
CA VAL A 141 -2.22 11.05 -22.32
C VAL A 141 -1.23 9.99 -21.81
N ALA A 142 0.04 10.06 -22.23
CA ALA A 142 1.07 9.16 -21.73
C ALA A 142 1.32 9.34 -20.23
N GLN A 143 1.33 10.57 -19.72
CA GLN A 143 1.43 10.85 -18.29
C GLN A 143 0.25 10.26 -17.52
N GLU A 144 -0.99 10.40 -18.00
CA GLU A 144 -2.15 9.79 -17.36
C GLU A 144 -2.10 8.26 -17.44
N ALA A 145 -1.72 7.69 -18.58
CA ALA A 145 -1.55 6.25 -18.77
C ALA A 145 -0.55 5.66 -17.76
N VAL A 146 0.62 6.31 -17.58
CA VAL A 146 1.66 5.87 -16.64
C VAL A 146 1.23 6.11 -15.19
N ARG A 147 0.87 7.34 -14.84
CA ARG A 147 0.64 7.76 -13.44
C ARG A 147 -0.63 7.16 -12.84
N THR A 148 -1.70 7.11 -13.62
CA THR A 148 -3.03 6.73 -13.11
C THR A 148 -3.31 5.24 -13.34
N TYR A 149 -2.87 4.69 -14.47
CA TYR A 149 -3.23 3.32 -14.88
C TYR A 149 -2.05 2.34 -14.86
N GLY A 150 -0.83 2.81 -14.58
CA GLY A 150 0.36 1.96 -14.47
C GLY A 150 0.82 1.36 -15.80
N VAL A 151 0.53 2.03 -16.93
CA VAL A 151 1.05 1.63 -18.24
C VAL A 151 2.56 1.78 -18.23
N LYS A 152 3.29 0.69 -18.53
CA LYS A 152 4.75 0.66 -18.50
C LYS A 152 5.39 0.70 -19.90
N THR A 153 4.64 0.33 -20.95
CA THR A 153 5.18 0.22 -22.30
C THR A 153 4.78 1.43 -23.14
N ILE A 154 5.69 2.40 -23.23
CA ILE A 154 5.56 3.55 -24.15
C ILE A 154 6.44 3.28 -25.36
N TYR A 155 5.84 3.33 -26.54
CA TYR A 155 6.50 3.17 -27.83
C TYR A 155 6.51 4.51 -28.58
N GLY A 156 7.65 5.16 -28.69
CA GLY A 156 7.81 6.34 -29.54
C GLY A 156 8.23 5.90 -30.94
N ASP A 157 7.54 6.36 -31.97
CA ASP A 157 7.81 5.95 -33.34
C ASP A 157 7.76 7.12 -34.32
N ALA A 158 8.73 7.20 -35.23
CA ALA A 158 8.85 8.31 -36.16
C ALA A 158 8.44 7.89 -37.57
N TRP A 159 7.43 8.59 -38.11
CA TRP A 159 7.02 8.42 -39.51
C TRP A 159 8.07 8.90 -40.50
N SER A 160 8.79 9.97 -40.13
CA SER A 160 9.84 10.56 -40.92
C SER A 160 10.81 11.34 -40.03
N ALA A 161 12.01 11.60 -40.52
CA ALA A 161 12.88 12.62 -39.94
C ALA A 161 12.38 14.02 -40.35
N PRO A 162 12.70 15.08 -39.59
CA PRO A 162 12.45 16.44 -40.05
C PRO A 162 13.11 16.73 -41.41
N ASP A 163 12.43 17.50 -42.27
CA ASP A 163 12.76 17.71 -43.69
C ASP A 163 14.20 18.15 -43.98
N TRP A 164 14.89 18.80 -43.04
CA TRP A 164 16.27 19.27 -43.23
C TRP A 164 17.35 18.25 -42.87
N PHE A 165 16.99 17.11 -42.29
CA PHE A 165 17.90 15.96 -42.19
C PHE A 165 17.91 15.13 -43.48
N ALA A 166 16.80 15.10 -44.22
CA ALA A 166 16.64 14.38 -45.47
C ALA A 166 16.92 15.31 -46.67
N PHE A 167 17.89 14.97 -47.52
CA PHE A 167 18.06 15.68 -48.80
C PHE A 167 16.97 15.26 -49.79
N GLY A 168 15.80 15.89 -49.69
CA GLY A 168 14.64 15.54 -50.53
C GLY A 168 14.12 14.13 -50.26
N LEU A 169 13.01 13.77 -50.90
CA LEU A 169 12.25 12.54 -50.65
C LEU A 169 13.00 11.21 -50.86
N TRP A 170 14.29 11.19 -51.21
CA TRP A 170 14.97 9.96 -51.62
C TRP A 170 16.46 10.00 -51.28
N THR A 171 16.87 9.16 -50.32
CA THR A 171 18.24 8.73 -49.96
C THR A 171 19.02 9.57 -48.94
N TRP A 172 19.43 8.92 -47.84
CA TRP A 172 20.44 9.40 -46.90
C TRP A 172 21.84 9.07 -47.44
N ALA A 173 22.68 10.09 -47.57
CA ALA A 173 23.96 9.98 -48.27
C ALA A 173 25.17 9.63 -47.38
N ASP A 174 25.06 9.59 -46.04
CA ASP A 174 26.18 9.22 -45.17
C ASP A 174 25.79 8.83 -43.72
N ARG A 175 26.74 8.19 -43.02
CA ARG A 175 26.65 7.77 -41.60
C ARG A 175 26.43 8.95 -40.63
N GLN A 176 26.84 10.16 -41.02
CA GLN A 176 26.78 11.34 -40.16
C GLN A 176 25.34 11.85 -40.04
N SER A 177 24.56 11.75 -41.12
CA SER A 177 23.16 12.14 -41.13
C SER A 177 22.30 11.19 -40.28
N TRP A 178 22.60 9.88 -40.31
CA TRP A 178 21.99 8.89 -39.40
C TRP A 178 22.28 9.17 -37.92
N LYS A 179 23.49 9.63 -37.61
CA LYS A 179 23.86 9.98 -36.24
C LYS A 179 23.05 11.17 -35.74
N ALA A 180 22.88 12.19 -36.57
CA ALA A 180 22.12 13.39 -36.23
C ALA A 180 20.62 13.06 -36.03
N TYR A 181 20.07 12.14 -36.83
CA TYR A 181 18.71 11.62 -36.63
C TYR A 181 18.59 10.75 -35.37
N ALA A 182 19.58 9.92 -35.06
CA ALA A 182 19.62 9.18 -33.79
C ALA A 182 19.64 10.13 -32.58
N ASP A 183 20.43 11.22 -32.65
CA ASP A 183 20.47 12.23 -31.60
C ASP A 183 19.12 12.94 -31.42
N TYR A 184 18.41 13.20 -32.52
CA TYR A 184 17.05 13.72 -32.52
C TYR A 184 16.08 12.77 -31.80
N LEU A 185 16.01 11.50 -32.21
CA LEU A 185 15.13 10.50 -31.57
C LEU A 185 15.40 10.37 -30.06
N LEU A 186 16.67 10.36 -29.66
CA LEU A 186 17.03 10.26 -28.24
C LEU A 186 16.80 11.57 -27.47
N ALA A 187 16.73 12.73 -28.13
CA ALA A 187 16.29 13.97 -27.50
C ALA A 187 14.78 13.93 -27.19
N TRP A 188 13.97 13.39 -28.10
CA TRP A 188 12.54 13.15 -27.83
C TRP A 188 12.32 12.26 -26.60
N VAL A 189 13.08 11.16 -26.50
CA VAL A 189 13.07 10.29 -25.31
C VAL A 189 13.44 11.07 -24.04
N GLY A 190 14.44 11.97 -24.13
CA GLY A 190 14.82 12.86 -23.03
C GLY A 190 13.67 13.75 -22.56
N PHE A 191 12.94 14.39 -23.48
CA PHE A 191 11.80 15.24 -23.12
C PHE A 191 10.67 14.47 -22.43
N TYR A 192 10.39 13.25 -22.89
CA TYR A 192 9.41 12.38 -22.23
C TYR A 192 9.88 11.97 -20.82
N ALA A 193 11.16 11.63 -20.66
CA ALA A 193 11.74 11.30 -19.36
C ALA A 193 11.69 12.49 -18.38
N GLU A 194 12.01 13.71 -18.84
CA GLU A 194 11.87 14.94 -18.06
C GLU A 194 10.43 15.17 -17.58
N ALA A 195 9.45 14.75 -18.38
CA ALA A 195 8.03 14.82 -18.06
C ALA A 195 7.51 13.63 -17.22
N GLY A 196 8.40 12.75 -16.73
CA GLY A 196 8.08 11.60 -15.89
C GLY A 196 7.54 10.38 -16.66
N VAL A 197 7.76 10.31 -17.98
CA VAL A 197 7.32 9.21 -18.82
C VAL A 197 8.53 8.49 -19.41
N ASN A 198 8.79 7.27 -18.94
CA ASN A 198 9.88 6.45 -19.47
C ASN A 198 9.47 5.78 -20.78
N VAL A 199 10.14 6.15 -21.88
CA VAL A 199 9.98 5.49 -23.19
C VAL A 199 10.74 4.17 -23.18
N THR A 200 10.07 3.09 -23.58
CA THR A 200 10.62 1.72 -23.52
C THR A 200 11.05 1.16 -24.87
N HIS A 201 10.43 1.68 -25.94
CA HIS A 201 10.66 1.29 -27.32
C HIS A 201 10.78 2.55 -28.19
N ILE A 202 11.75 2.56 -29.09
CA ILE A 202 11.95 3.63 -30.06
C ILE A 202 11.96 3.05 -31.49
N GLY A 203 11.10 3.59 -32.33
CA GLY A 203 10.99 3.32 -33.75
C GLY A 203 11.44 4.54 -34.54
N PHE A 204 11.91 4.33 -35.76
CA PHE A 204 12.51 5.38 -36.58
C PHE A 204 11.99 5.38 -38.03
N LEU A 205 11.03 4.49 -38.34
CA LEU A 205 10.40 4.31 -39.63
C LEU A 205 8.93 3.96 -39.39
N ASN A 206 8.05 4.44 -40.27
CA ASN A 206 6.70 3.94 -40.46
C ASN A 206 6.47 3.67 -41.95
N GLU A 207 6.07 2.45 -42.29
CA GLU A 207 5.72 2.03 -43.66
C GLU A 207 6.76 2.48 -44.70
N PRO A 208 8.05 2.13 -44.52
CA PRO A 208 9.14 2.66 -45.33
C PRO A 208 9.09 2.28 -46.82
N GLU A 209 8.23 1.35 -47.20
CA GLU A 209 7.92 1.01 -48.60
C GLU A 209 6.86 1.92 -49.25
N PHE A 210 6.09 2.66 -48.46
CA PHE A 210 4.94 3.46 -48.92
C PHE A 210 5.27 4.96 -48.98
N ALA A 211 5.25 5.51 -50.20
CA ALA A 211 5.40 6.95 -50.40
C ALA A 211 4.02 7.63 -50.31
N SER A 212 3.82 8.43 -49.26
CA SER A 212 2.53 9.06 -48.96
C SER A 212 2.54 10.59 -49.19
N SER A 213 1.37 11.23 -49.06
CA SER A 213 1.26 12.70 -49.05
C SER A 213 1.44 13.32 -47.66
N TYR A 214 1.62 12.50 -46.63
CA TYR A 214 1.88 12.90 -45.24
C TYR A 214 3.32 12.52 -44.86
N ALA A 215 3.69 12.68 -43.58
CA ALA A 215 5.03 12.30 -43.10
C ALA A 215 5.36 10.84 -43.47
N SER A 216 6.37 10.64 -44.30
CA SER A 216 6.87 9.32 -44.72
C SER A 216 8.37 9.39 -44.98
N MET A 217 9.05 8.25 -44.85
CA MET A 217 10.49 8.14 -45.11
C MET A 217 10.84 6.77 -45.68
N ASN A 218 11.26 6.76 -46.94
CA ASN A 218 11.60 5.51 -47.62
C ASN A 218 12.87 4.87 -47.07
N SER A 219 12.81 3.56 -46.83
CA SER A 219 13.97 2.76 -46.41
C SER A 219 13.80 1.30 -46.84
N ASN A 220 14.91 0.62 -47.10
CA ASN A 220 14.94 -0.84 -47.24
C ASN A 220 15.60 -1.50 -46.02
N GLY A 221 15.62 -2.83 -45.97
CA GLY A 221 16.17 -3.56 -44.83
C GLY A 221 17.67 -3.35 -44.58
N ASN A 222 18.47 -3.06 -45.62
CA ASN A 222 19.90 -2.74 -45.43
C ASN A 222 20.08 -1.35 -44.82
N GLN A 223 19.33 -0.35 -45.30
CA GLN A 223 19.33 0.99 -44.75
C GLN A 223 18.81 1.03 -43.31
N ALA A 224 17.75 0.26 -43.02
CA ALA A 224 17.25 0.08 -41.67
C ALA A 224 18.33 -0.56 -40.76
N ALA A 225 19.06 -1.56 -41.24
CA ALA A 225 20.16 -2.17 -40.49
C ALA A 225 21.30 -1.17 -40.17
N ASP A 226 21.63 -0.28 -41.10
CA ASP A 226 22.64 0.76 -40.88
C ASP A 226 22.18 1.77 -39.82
N MET A 227 20.91 2.20 -39.89
CA MET A 227 20.34 3.08 -38.88
C MET A 227 20.24 2.39 -37.50
N ILE A 228 19.83 1.12 -37.43
CA ILE A 228 19.83 0.33 -36.18
C ILE A 228 21.20 0.33 -35.53
N LYS A 229 22.27 0.08 -36.30
CA LYS A 229 23.64 0.10 -35.78
C LYS A 229 24.05 1.47 -35.25
N VAL A 230 23.68 2.54 -35.94
CA VAL A 230 23.99 3.92 -35.52
C VAL A 230 23.19 4.29 -34.27
N LEU A 231 21.90 4.02 -34.25
CA LEU A 231 21.03 4.30 -33.11
C LEU A 231 21.45 3.51 -31.88
N TYR A 232 21.70 2.20 -32.03
CA TYR A 232 22.15 1.34 -30.93
C TYR A 232 23.50 1.80 -30.38
N LYS A 233 24.47 2.13 -31.24
CA LYS A 233 25.75 2.70 -30.80
C LYS A 233 25.57 4.03 -30.07
N THR A 234 24.68 4.88 -30.55
CA THR A 234 24.39 6.18 -29.92
C THR A 234 23.70 5.99 -28.57
N MET A 235 22.80 5.01 -28.44
CA MET A 235 22.19 4.62 -27.17
C MET A 235 23.24 4.08 -26.21
N GLN A 236 24.20 3.25 -26.67
CA GLN A 236 25.32 2.79 -25.84
C GLN A 236 26.17 3.97 -25.34
N ASP A 237 26.50 4.91 -26.23
CA ASP A 237 27.28 6.11 -25.87
C ASP A 237 26.57 7.00 -24.84
N ARG A 238 25.24 6.89 -24.74
CA ARG A 238 24.41 7.60 -23.77
C ARG A 238 23.94 6.72 -22.60
N ASN A 239 24.42 5.47 -22.48
CA ASN A 239 23.98 4.48 -21.48
C ASN A 239 22.46 4.26 -21.44
N MET A 240 21.80 4.22 -22.60
CA MET A 240 20.34 4.10 -22.72
C MET A 240 19.85 2.70 -23.08
N THR A 241 20.74 1.74 -23.37
CA THR A 241 20.38 0.41 -23.90
C THR A 241 19.65 -0.51 -22.91
N GLU A 242 19.73 -0.23 -21.60
CA GLU A 242 18.99 -1.00 -20.58
C GLU A 242 17.52 -0.55 -20.48
N GLN A 243 17.28 0.76 -20.60
CA GLN A 243 15.95 1.37 -20.45
C GLN A 243 15.16 1.46 -21.77
N LEU A 244 15.85 1.59 -22.89
CA LEU A 244 15.25 1.81 -24.21
C LEU A 244 15.73 0.73 -25.19
N GLY A 245 14.81 0.18 -25.97
CA GLY A 245 15.12 -0.75 -27.05
C GLY A 245 14.61 -0.28 -28.41
N ILE A 246 15.23 -0.77 -29.48
CA ILE A 246 14.86 -0.41 -30.85
C ILE A 246 13.75 -1.33 -31.34
N ALA A 247 12.68 -0.75 -31.86
CA ALA A 247 11.61 -1.43 -32.58
C ALA A 247 11.74 -1.14 -34.07
N CYS A 248 11.60 -2.15 -34.93
CA CYS A 248 11.69 -1.97 -36.37
C CYS A 248 10.91 -3.06 -37.13
N CYS A 249 10.27 -2.78 -38.25
CA CYS A 249 10.42 -1.55 -39.05
C CYS A 249 9.10 -0.92 -39.44
N GLU A 250 7.99 -1.35 -38.82
CA GLU A 250 6.65 -0.85 -39.10
C GLU A 250 6.29 -0.95 -40.58
N SER A 251 6.75 -2.00 -41.29
CA SER A 251 6.36 -2.19 -42.69
C SER A 251 4.85 -2.27 -42.86
N GLU A 252 4.34 -1.70 -43.95
CA GLU A 252 2.93 -1.63 -44.34
C GLU A 252 2.28 -3.03 -44.42
N GLY A 253 3.09 -4.07 -44.65
CA GLY A 253 2.64 -5.45 -44.69
C GLY A 253 3.62 -6.47 -44.10
N TRP A 254 3.06 -7.53 -43.54
CA TRP A 254 3.78 -8.67 -42.97
C TRP A 254 4.86 -9.26 -43.88
N GLY A 255 4.57 -9.43 -45.18
CA GLY A 255 5.52 -9.96 -46.15
C GLY A 255 6.72 -9.05 -46.39
N ASN A 256 6.50 -7.74 -46.41
CA ASN A 256 7.57 -6.74 -46.54
C ASN A 256 8.44 -6.74 -45.28
N GLN A 257 7.82 -6.83 -44.10
CA GLN A 257 8.57 -6.91 -42.84
C GLN A 257 9.47 -8.15 -42.78
N VAL A 258 8.99 -9.30 -43.29
CA VAL A 258 9.82 -10.52 -43.39
C VAL A 258 11.05 -10.29 -44.27
N GLN A 259 10.91 -9.58 -45.40
CA GLN A 259 12.04 -9.23 -46.26
C GLN A 259 13.02 -8.28 -45.57
N MET A 260 12.51 -7.24 -44.90
CA MET A 260 13.35 -6.30 -44.14
C MET A 260 14.11 -7.00 -43.01
N LEU A 261 13.44 -7.84 -42.23
CA LEU A 261 14.04 -8.62 -41.16
C LEU A 261 15.18 -9.51 -41.69
N ASN A 262 14.98 -10.19 -42.83
CA ASN A 262 16.04 -11.03 -43.42
C ASN A 262 17.27 -10.22 -43.83
N ALA A 263 17.09 -9.01 -44.35
CA ALA A 263 18.20 -8.11 -44.66
C ALA A 263 18.91 -7.61 -43.38
N ILE A 264 18.16 -7.24 -42.34
CA ILE A 264 18.69 -6.84 -41.02
C ILE A 264 19.52 -7.94 -40.39
N LYS A 265 19.04 -9.19 -40.46
CA LYS A 265 19.75 -10.39 -40.00
C LYS A 265 21.05 -10.60 -40.78
N SER A 266 20.97 -10.52 -42.11
CA SER A 266 22.13 -10.67 -43.00
C SER A 266 23.19 -9.58 -42.72
N ALA A 267 22.76 -8.40 -42.31
CA ALA A 267 23.63 -7.29 -41.92
C ALA A 267 24.13 -7.37 -40.46
N GLY A 268 23.72 -8.37 -39.67
CA GLY A 268 24.16 -8.57 -38.28
C GLY A 268 23.57 -7.60 -37.27
N ALA A 269 22.39 -7.03 -37.54
CA ALA A 269 21.76 -6.01 -36.67
C ALA A 269 20.57 -6.54 -35.84
N GLU A 270 20.15 -7.80 -36.00
CA GLU A 270 18.99 -8.38 -35.27
C GLU A 270 19.16 -8.30 -33.75
N SER A 271 20.35 -8.57 -33.22
CA SER A 271 20.61 -8.57 -31.77
C SER A 271 20.53 -7.18 -31.12
N MET A 272 20.40 -6.12 -31.92
CA MET A 272 20.24 -4.74 -31.45
C MET A 272 18.76 -4.33 -31.35
N LEU A 273 17.85 -5.17 -31.85
CA LEU A 273 16.42 -4.96 -31.76
C LEU A 273 15.87 -5.49 -30.44
N LYS A 274 14.86 -4.80 -29.91
CA LYS A 274 14.02 -5.25 -28.80
C LYS A 274 12.71 -5.84 -29.30
N ALA A 275 12.18 -5.35 -30.43
CA ALA A 275 11.01 -5.92 -31.08
C ALA A 275 11.11 -5.77 -32.60
N VAL A 276 10.57 -6.76 -33.32
CA VAL A 276 10.25 -6.64 -34.75
C VAL A 276 8.80 -6.20 -34.87
N THR A 277 8.53 -5.16 -35.63
CA THR A 277 7.20 -4.56 -35.74
C THR A 277 6.71 -4.53 -37.18
N SER A 278 5.40 -4.69 -37.38
CA SER A 278 4.78 -4.81 -38.71
C SER A 278 3.33 -4.37 -38.68
N HIS A 279 2.85 -3.89 -39.81
CA HIS A 279 1.44 -3.71 -40.11
C HIS A 279 0.95 -4.86 -41.00
N THR A 280 -0.31 -4.78 -41.46
CA THR A 280 -0.93 -5.85 -42.26
C THR A 280 -1.81 -5.35 -43.42
N TYR A 281 -1.64 -4.10 -43.84
CA TYR A 281 -2.50 -3.47 -44.84
C TYR A 281 -2.29 -4.02 -46.25
N THR A 282 -1.04 -4.18 -46.68
CA THR A 282 -0.72 -4.75 -48.01
C THR A 282 -0.63 -6.27 -48.02
N SER A 283 -0.36 -6.87 -46.86
CA SER A 283 -0.39 -8.32 -46.67
C SER A 283 -0.77 -8.66 -45.24
N GLY A 284 -1.82 -9.48 -45.09
CA GLY A 284 -2.24 -10.01 -43.79
C GLY A 284 -1.12 -10.80 -43.09
N ALA A 285 -1.21 -10.89 -41.76
CA ALA A 285 -0.25 -11.66 -40.96
C ALA A 285 -0.22 -13.13 -41.41
N SER A 286 0.91 -13.57 -42.00
CA SER A 286 1.05 -14.90 -42.60
C SER A 286 2.34 -15.58 -42.16
N GLY A 287 2.19 -16.71 -41.46
CA GLY A 287 3.31 -17.44 -40.87
C GLY A 287 4.01 -16.70 -39.72
N ARG A 288 4.97 -17.38 -39.10
CA ARG A 288 5.81 -16.82 -38.03
C ARG A 288 7.05 -16.19 -38.66
N MET A 289 7.41 -14.99 -38.20
CA MET A 289 8.69 -14.40 -38.59
C MET A 289 9.83 -15.16 -37.92
N ASN A 290 10.89 -15.47 -38.67
CA ASN A 290 12.06 -16.18 -38.15
C ASN A 290 12.99 -15.20 -37.41
N THR A 291 12.62 -14.85 -36.18
CA THR A 291 13.36 -13.95 -35.29
C THR A 291 13.42 -14.50 -33.87
N LYS A 292 14.43 -14.08 -33.11
CA LYS A 292 14.54 -14.37 -31.67
C LYS A 292 13.96 -13.28 -30.77
N VAL A 293 13.70 -12.09 -31.31
CA VAL A 293 13.10 -10.99 -30.56
C VAL A 293 11.57 -11.02 -30.73
N PRO A 294 10.80 -10.47 -29.77
CA PRO A 294 9.35 -10.35 -29.87
C PRO A 294 8.89 -9.74 -31.19
N VAL A 295 7.73 -10.20 -31.69
CA VAL A 295 7.09 -9.66 -32.90
C VAL A 295 5.82 -8.93 -32.49
N TRP A 296 5.68 -7.68 -32.89
CA TRP A 296 4.48 -6.89 -32.68
C TRP A 296 3.75 -6.66 -34.00
N LEU A 297 2.43 -6.77 -33.93
CA LEU A 297 1.55 -6.10 -34.87
C LEU A 297 1.31 -4.71 -34.29
N SER A 298 2.04 -3.72 -34.79
CA SER A 298 2.13 -2.38 -34.19
C SER A 298 1.10 -1.39 -34.73
N GLU A 299 0.44 -1.74 -35.84
CA GLU A 299 -0.68 -0.99 -36.39
C GLU A 299 -1.61 -1.88 -37.22
N GLN A 300 -2.91 -1.80 -36.93
CA GLN A 300 -3.96 -2.37 -37.78
C GLN A 300 -5.30 -1.70 -37.52
N CYS A 301 -6.04 -1.43 -38.58
CA CYS A 301 -7.46 -1.11 -38.53
C CYS A 301 -8.19 -1.50 -39.82
N ASP A 302 -9.49 -1.29 -39.84
CA ASP A 302 -10.29 -1.27 -41.07
C ASP A 302 -10.40 0.18 -41.56
N LEU A 303 -9.53 0.56 -42.50
CA LEU A 303 -9.42 1.92 -43.04
C LEU A 303 -10.67 2.34 -43.84
N ASN A 304 -11.32 1.39 -44.53
CA ASN A 304 -12.31 1.72 -45.56
C ASN A 304 -13.75 1.41 -45.15
N GLY A 305 -13.95 0.53 -44.16
CA GLY A 305 -15.28 0.17 -43.71
C GLY A 305 -15.98 1.31 -42.97
N GLN A 306 -17.29 1.40 -43.20
CA GLN A 306 -18.16 2.35 -42.49
C GLN A 306 -18.16 2.06 -40.99
N TRP A 307 -18.21 3.14 -40.19
CA TRP A 307 -18.25 3.05 -38.73
C TRP A 307 -19.32 2.07 -38.25
N SER A 308 -18.89 1.07 -37.50
CA SER A 308 -19.74 0.04 -36.91
C SER A 308 -19.49 -0.07 -35.40
N THR A 309 -20.57 -0.20 -34.64
CA THR A 309 -20.56 -0.63 -33.24
C THR A 309 -21.12 -2.03 -33.06
N ALA A 310 -21.22 -2.81 -34.13
CA ALA A 310 -21.72 -4.18 -34.07
C ALA A 310 -20.64 -5.15 -33.56
N TRP A 311 -21.06 -6.14 -32.77
CA TRP A 311 -20.18 -7.27 -32.42
C TRP A 311 -20.18 -8.31 -33.54
N SER A 312 -21.37 -8.68 -34.03
CA SER A 312 -21.52 -9.50 -35.23
C SER A 312 -22.81 -9.14 -35.97
N GLY A 313 -22.68 -8.60 -37.18
CA GLY A 313 -23.81 -8.10 -38.00
C GLY A 313 -23.77 -8.54 -39.46
N GLY A 314 -23.00 -9.57 -39.81
CA GLY A 314 -22.81 -10.05 -41.18
C GLY A 314 -21.37 -10.41 -41.55
N GLY A 315 -20.41 -10.22 -40.63
CA GLY A 315 -18.99 -10.47 -40.89
C GLY A 315 -18.27 -9.24 -41.45
N GLY A 316 -18.71 -8.04 -41.05
CA GLY A 316 -18.07 -6.79 -41.46
C GLY A 316 -16.62 -6.71 -40.98
N ALA A 317 -15.74 -6.07 -41.75
CA ALA A 317 -14.34 -5.88 -41.38
C ALA A 317 -14.16 -5.10 -40.06
N GLY A 318 -15.14 -4.27 -39.69
CA GLY A 318 -15.20 -3.57 -38.41
C GLY A 318 -15.89 -4.30 -37.27
N ASP A 319 -16.45 -5.50 -37.46
CA ASP A 319 -17.22 -6.18 -36.41
C ASP A 319 -16.31 -6.63 -35.24
N GLY A 320 -16.80 -6.54 -34.00
CA GLY A 320 -16.05 -6.99 -32.82
C GLY A 320 -15.54 -8.43 -32.91
N LEU A 321 -16.36 -9.36 -33.43
CA LEU A 321 -15.97 -10.76 -33.65
C LEU A 321 -14.85 -10.91 -34.68
N THR A 322 -14.83 -10.08 -35.72
CA THR A 322 -13.74 -10.08 -36.73
C THR A 322 -12.41 -9.76 -36.05
N TRP A 323 -12.39 -8.73 -35.19
CA TRP A 323 -11.21 -8.31 -34.44
C TRP A 323 -10.76 -9.33 -33.40
N ALA A 324 -11.70 -9.97 -32.70
CA ALA A 324 -11.40 -11.09 -31.83
C ALA A 324 -10.68 -12.22 -32.59
N ASN A 325 -11.15 -12.55 -33.80
CA ASN A 325 -10.52 -13.56 -34.65
C ASN A 325 -9.15 -13.14 -35.17
N ASN A 326 -8.97 -11.87 -35.53
CA ASN A 326 -7.68 -11.32 -35.98
C ASN A 326 -6.62 -11.42 -34.87
N ILE A 327 -6.96 -10.99 -33.65
CA ILE A 327 -6.07 -11.09 -32.48
C ILE A 327 -5.74 -12.56 -32.18
N MET A 328 -6.76 -13.43 -32.11
CA MET A 328 -6.57 -14.86 -31.88
C MET A 328 -5.67 -15.52 -32.94
N ASN A 329 -5.84 -15.15 -34.21
CA ASN A 329 -5.02 -15.65 -35.30
C ASN A 329 -3.57 -15.18 -35.18
N ALA A 330 -3.35 -13.89 -34.94
CA ALA A 330 -2.01 -13.31 -34.79
C ALA A 330 -1.24 -13.97 -33.63
N VAL A 331 -1.91 -14.17 -32.50
CA VAL A 331 -1.29 -14.80 -31.32
C VAL A 331 -1.00 -16.29 -31.55
N LEU A 332 -1.95 -17.06 -32.09
CA LEU A 332 -1.76 -18.51 -32.24
C LEU A 332 -0.85 -18.88 -33.41
N ASN A 333 -1.06 -18.25 -34.56
CA ASN A 333 -0.48 -18.68 -35.83
C ASN A 333 0.75 -17.86 -36.23
N ASN A 334 0.81 -16.58 -35.86
CA ASN A 334 1.89 -15.67 -36.26
C ASN A 334 2.92 -15.39 -35.15
N ASN A 335 2.69 -15.91 -33.94
CA ASN A 335 3.58 -15.74 -32.78
C ASN A 335 3.75 -14.27 -32.35
N VAL A 336 2.69 -13.48 -32.50
CA VAL A 336 2.66 -12.06 -32.09
C VAL A 336 2.60 -11.96 -30.56
N GLY A 337 3.46 -11.12 -29.99
CA GLY A 337 3.56 -10.82 -28.56
C GLY A 337 3.01 -9.43 -28.18
N GLY A 338 2.94 -8.49 -29.13
CA GLY A 338 2.31 -7.18 -28.96
C GLY A 338 1.30 -6.91 -30.07
N TYR A 339 0.08 -6.48 -29.74
CA TYR A 339 -0.95 -6.19 -30.75
C TYR A 339 -1.59 -4.82 -30.50
N LEU A 340 -1.34 -3.90 -31.41
CA LEU A 340 -1.80 -2.53 -31.34
C LEU A 340 -2.82 -2.27 -32.45
N TYR A 341 -3.94 -1.67 -32.08
CA TYR A 341 -4.84 -1.08 -33.05
C TYR A 341 -4.24 0.22 -33.61
N TRP A 342 -4.81 0.74 -34.70
CA TRP A 342 -4.45 2.06 -35.18
C TRP A 342 -4.94 3.18 -34.23
N GLU A 343 -6.11 3.78 -34.47
CA GLU A 343 -6.55 4.93 -33.68
C GLU A 343 -7.37 4.49 -32.45
N GLY A 344 -6.92 4.87 -31.26
CA GLY A 344 -7.71 4.70 -30.04
C GLY A 344 -8.99 5.54 -30.09
N VAL A 345 -8.82 6.81 -30.46
CA VAL A 345 -9.91 7.77 -30.65
C VAL A 345 -9.73 8.54 -31.96
N GLN A 346 -10.81 8.96 -32.61
CA GLN A 346 -10.74 9.94 -33.71
C GLN A 346 -12.09 10.66 -33.86
N TRP A 347 -12.07 11.82 -34.52
CA TRP A 347 -13.23 12.66 -34.82
C TRP A 347 -14.29 11.89 -35.64
N PRO A 348 -15.59 12.27 -35.63
CA PRO A 348 -16.62 11.53 -36.35
C PRO A 348 -16.44 11.48 -37.87
N SER A 349 -15.71 12.44 -38.45
CA SER A 349 -15.33 12.45 -39.86
C SER A 349 -13.83 12.17 -40.01
N PRO A 350 -13.41 11.24 -40.88
CA PRO A 350 -14.27 10.37 -41.69
C PRO A 350 -15.02 9.34 -40.82
N ASN A 351 -16.24 8.94 -41.22
CA ASN A 351 -17.06 8.01 -40.44
C ASN A 351 -16.69 6.54 -40.73
N THR A 352 -15.42 6.20 -40.51
CA THR A 352 -14.80 4.89 -40.79
C THR A 352 -14.44 4.13 -39.51
N ASN A 353 -14.06 2.85 -39.65
CA ASN A 353 -13.61 1.95 -38.58
C ASN A 353 -12.13 2.13 -38.19
N GLU A 354 -11.45 3.16 -38.69
CA GLU A 354 -10.07 3.53 -38.31
C GLU A 354 -9.87 3.66 -36.80
N LYS A 355 -10.95 4.01 -36.09
CA LYS A 355 -11.00 4.27 -34.66
C LYS A 355 -11.70 3.17 -33.88
N ILE A 356 -11.29 3.01 -32.62
CA ILE A 356 -12.01 2.19 -31.63
C ILE A 356 -13.09 3.02 -30.92
N ILE A 357 -12.84 4.30 -30.66
CA ILE A 357 -13.80 5.22 -30.05
C ILE A 357 -13.97 6.45 -30.95
N LYS A 358 -15.23 6.77 -31.28
CA LYS A 358 -15.57 7.98 -32.02
C LYS A 358 -15.88 9.10 -31.05
N VAL A 359 -15.11 10.19 -31.07
CA VAL A 359 -15.21 11.28 -30.08
C VAL A 359 -15.62 12.57 -30.78
N ASP A 360 -16.64 13.25 -30.25
CA ASP A 360 -17.13 14.54 -30.72
C ASP A 360 -17.02 15.58 -29.60
N ASN A 361 -15.95 16.37 -29.61
CA ASN A 361 -15.75 17.51 -28.69
C ASN A 361 -16.75 18.65 -28.91
N GLY A 362 -17.42 18.73 -30.06
CA GLY A 362 -18.45 19.72 -30.34
C GLY A 362 -19.71 19.47 -29.49
N THR A 363 -20.09 18.20 -29.35
CA THR A 363 -21.20 17.77 -28.48
C THR A 363 -20.74 17.28 -27.10
N ASN A 364 -19.43 17.16 -26.88
CA ASN A 364 -18.82 16.46 -25.73
C ASN A 364 -19.43 15.07 -25.55
N THR A 365 -19.49 14.27 -26.62
CA THR A 365 -19.98 12.88 -26.57
C THR A 365 -18.99 11.93 -27.23
N TYR A 366 -19.18 10.63 -27.00
CA TYR A 366 -18.41 9.59 -27.68
C TYR A 366 -19.23 8.33 -27.93
N GLU A 367 -18.81 7.52 -28.89
CA GLU A 367 -19.40 6.23 -29.23
C GLU A 367 -18.31 5.15 -29.27
N VAL A 368 -18.54 4.02 -28.58
CA VAL A 368 -17.54 2.95 -28.41
C VAL A 368 -17.83 1.78 -29.32
N ALA A 369 -16.85 1.40 -30.15
CA ALA A 369 -16.97 0.21 -30.99
C ALA A 369 -16.84 -1.09 -30.21
N ARG A 370 -17.50 -2.15 -30.69
CA ARG A 370 -17.38 -3.49 -30.10
C ARG A 370 -16.01 -4.12 -30.26
N ARG A 371 -15.18 -3.59 -31.17
CA ARG A 371 -13.76 -3.91 -31.32
C ARG A 371 -12.98 -3.65 -30.03
N LEU A 372 -13.34 -2.61 -29.25
CA LEU A 372 -12.73 -2.34 -27.93
C LEU A 372 -12.87 -3.55 -27.01
N TRP A 373 -14.06 -4.15 -26.97
CA TRP A 373 -14.34 -5.28 -26.09
C TRP A 373 -13.72 -6.59 -26.59
N ALA A 374 -13.46 -6.70 -27.89
CA ALA A 374 -12.63 -7.77 -28.42
C ALA A 374 -11.21 -7.70 -27.86
N PHE A 375 -10.60 -6.51 -27.82
CA PHE A 375 -9.33 -6.30 -27.13
C PHE A 375 -9.43 -6.52 -25.62
N ALA A 376 -10.49 -6.02 -24.96
CA ALA A 376 -10.67 -6.15 -23.51
C ALA A 376 -10.64 -7.61 -23.04
N ASN A 377 -11.26 -8.53 -23.80
CA ASN A 377 -11.21 -9.97 -23.50
C ASN A 377 -9.79 -10.56 -23.52
N PHE A 378 -8.83 -9.93 -24.18
CA PHE A 378 -7.41 -10.28 -24.08
C PHE A 378 -6.70 -9.40 -23.05
N SER A 379 -6.65 -8.08 -23.29
CA SER A 379 -5.77 -7.13 -22.58
C SER A 379 -6.05 -6.99 -21.09
N ARG A 380 -7.28 -7.19 -20.62
CA ARG A 380 -7.59 -7.18 -19.17
C ARG A 380 -6.93 -8.34 -18.42
N TYR A 381 -6.75 -9.48 -19.10
CA TYR A 381 -6.45 -10.76 -18.45
C TYR A 381 -5.12 -11.37 -18.93
N VAL A 382 -4.59 -10.92 -20.06
CA VAL A 382 -3.27 -11.27 -20.59
C VAL A 382 -2.38 -10.05 -20.39
N ARG A 383 -1.72 -9.99 -19.22
CA ARG A 383 -0.95 -8.82 -18.80
C ARG A 383 0.50 -8.89 -19.31
N PRO A 384 1.23 -7.77 -19.37
CA PRO A 384 2.62 -7.76 -19.83
C PRO A 384 3.48 -8.78 -19.07
N GLY A 385 4.29 -9.54 -19.79
CA GLY A 385 5.08 -10.66 -19.27
C GLY A 385 4.34 -12.01 -19.26
N ALA A 386 3.04 -12.04 -19.58
CA ALA A 386 2.32 -13.31 -19.65
C ALA A 386 2.90 -14.23 -20.72
N GLN A 387 3.07 -15.50 -20.37
CA GLN A 387 3.61 -16.51 -21.26
C GLN A 387 2.46 -17.23 -21.97
N ARG A 388 2.42 -17.23 -23.30
CA ARG A 388 1.45 -18.09 -24.01
C ARG A 388 1.80 -19.55 -23.78
N VAL A 389 0.82 -20.37 -23.42
CA VAL A 389 0.98 -21.80 -23.13
C VAL A 389 0.13 -22.67 -24.06
N ALA A 390 0.39 -23.98 -24.07
CA ALA A 390 -0.29 -24.91 -24.97
C ALA A 390 -1.73 -25.17 -24.56
N THR A 391 -2.60 -25.21 -25.57
CA THR A 391 -3.99 -25.64 -25.47
C THR A 391 -4.21 -26.84 -26.39
N THR A 392 -4.95 -27.85 -25.90
CA THR A 392 -5.44 -28.99 -26.71
C THR A 392 -6.91 -29.24 -26.39
N GLY A 393 -7.64 -29.91 -27.28
CA GLY A 393 -9.10 -30.03 -27.13
C GLY A 393 -9.85 -28.75 -27.53
N GLY A 394 -11.19 -28.78 -27.48
CA GLY A 394 -12.04 -27.67 -27.94
C GLY A 394 -12.31 -27.61 -29.44
N GLY A 395 -11.87 -28.59 -30.24
CA GLY A 395 -12.12 -28.64 -31.69
C GLY A 395 -13.55 -29.05 -32.11
N GLY A 396 -14.45 -29.28 -31.17
CA GLY A 396 -15.87 -29.57 -31.46
C GLY A 396 -16.71 -28.29 -31.45
N GLY A 397 -17.63 -28.15 -32.41
CA GLY A 397 -18.67 -27.09 -32.38
C GLY A 397 -18.22 -25.67 -32.77
N GLY A 398 -17.00 -25.47 -33.27
CA GLY A 398 -16.51 -24.16 -33.73
C GLY A 398 -15.83 -23.29 -32.66
N LEU A 399 -15.35 -23.89 -31.56
CA LEU A 399 -14.58 -23.20 -30.54
C LEU A 399 -13.09 -23.09 -30.90
N ARG A 400 -12.45 -21.96 -30.56
CA ARG A 400 -11.01 -21.73 -30.70
C ARG A 400 -10.46 -21.12 -29.43
N ALA A 401 -9.34 -21.61 -28.90
CA ALA A 401 -8.83 -21.20 -27.60
C ALA A 401 -7.33 -20.90 -27.57
N ALA A 402 -6.96 -19.87 -26.81
CA ALA A 402 -5.59 -19.55 -26.42
C ALA A 402 -5.49 -19.44 -24.90
N ALA A 403 -4.40 -19.89 -24.31
CA ALA A 403 -4.15 -19.81 -22.87
C ALA A 403 -2.83 -19.11 -22.57
N PHE A 404 -2.79 -18.42 -21.45
CA PHE A 404 -1.68 -17.58 -21.02
C PHE A 404 -1.46 -17.75 -19.52
N SER A 405 -0.19 -17.91 -19.12
CA SER A 405 0.23 -17.88 -17.73
C SER A 405 0.74 -16.47 -17.40
N ASN A 406 0.02 -15.75 -16.55
CA ASN A 406 0.45 -14.42 -16.11
C ASN A 406 1.58 -14.53 -15.07
N VAL A 407 2.32 -13.43 -14.91
CA VAL A 407 3.40 -13.31 -13.91
C VAL A 407 2.87 -13.41 -12.48
N ASP A 408 1.62 -13.02 -12.25
CA ASP A 408 0.95 -13.12 -10.94
C ASP A 408 0.44 -14.54 -10.60
N GLY A 409 0.73 -15.53 -11.46
CA GLY A 409 0.34 -16.93 -11.28
C GLY A 409 -1.08 -17.26 -11.75
N THR A 410 -1.84 -16.29 -12.26
CA THR A 410 -3.17 -16.57 -12.85
C THR A 410 -3.05 -17.15 -14.26
N ILE A 411 -4.01 -18.00 -14.63
CA ILE A 411 -4.15 -18.52 -16.00
C ILE A 411 -5.34 -17.85 -16.66
N ALA A 412 -5.11 -17.17 -17.78
CA ALA A 412 -6.14 -16.62 -18.65
C ALA A 412 -6.37 -17.54 -19.85
N VAL A 413 -7.60 -17.98 -20.08
CA VAL A 413 -7.98 -18.80 -21.24
C VAL A 413 -9.06 -18.07 -22.03
N VAL A 414 -8.67 -17.59 -23.20
CA VAL A 414 -9.54 -16.86 -24.14
C VAL A 414 -10.11 -17.84 -25.15
N VAL A 415 -11.43 -17.86 -25.31
CA VAL A 415 -12.16 -18.80 -26.16
C VAL A 415 -13.14 -18.06 -27.05
N ILE A 416 -13.06 -18.26 -28.36
CA ILE A 416 -14.01 -17.74 -29.35
C ILE A 416 -14.96 -18.86 -29.74
N ASN A 417 -16.27 -18.58 -29.72
CA ASN A 417 -17.30 -19.45 -30.25
C ASN A 417 -17.75 -18.95 -31.63
N GLY A 418 -17.32 -19.63 -32.69
CA GLY A 418 -17.73 -19.32 -34.06
C GLY A 418 -19.11 -19.85 -34.45
N GLY A 419 -19.71 -20.73 -33.63
CA GLY A 419 -21.01 -21.33 -33.87
C GLY A 419 -22.18 -20.36 -33.73
N GLY A 420 -23.33 -20.71 -34.32
CA GLY A 420 -24.55 -19.88 -34.24
C GLY A 420 -25.27 -19.94 -32.90
N GLY A 421 -25.00 -20.96 -32.08
CA GLY A 421 -25.62 -21.17 -30.76
C GLY A 421 -24.61 -21.04 -29.62
N ALA A 422 -25.13 -20.82 -28.40
CA ALA A 422 -24.32 -20.85 -27.19
C ALA A 422 -23.68 -22.23 -27.00
N SER A 423 -22.44 -22.24 -26.52
CA SER A 423 -21.67 -23.45 -26.25
C SER A 423 -21.19 -23.45 -24.81
N THR A 424 -21.34 -24.59 -24.12
CA THR A 424 -20.69 -24.78 -22.82
C THR A 424 -19.20 -25.01 -23.06
N VAL A 425 -18.38 -24.21 -22.40
CA VAL A 425 -16.93 -24.31 -22.42
C VAL A 425 -16.47 -24.89 -21.09
N SER A 426 -15.65 -25.94 -21.17
CA SER A 426 -15.00 -26.56 -20.03
C SER A 426 -13.49 -26.45 -20.21
N VAL A 427 -12.79 -25.88 -19.23
CA VAL A 427 -11.35 -25.64 -19.25
C VAL A 427 -10.71 -26.37 -18.08
N LYS A 428 -9.64 -27.11 -18.35
CA LYS A 428 -8.88 -27.84 -17.34
C LYS A 428 -7.40 -27.57 -17.48
N VAL A 429 -6.75 -27.18 -16.38
CA VAL A 429 -5.29 -26.98 -16.34
C VAL A 429 -4.62 -28.28 -15.92
N SER A 430 -3.65 -28.74 -16.71
CA SER A 430 -3.02 -30.04 -16.50
C SER A 430 -2.22 -30.06 -15.20
N GLY A 431 -2.55 -31.00 -14.30
CA GLY A 431 -1.86 -31.17 -13.03
C GLY A 431 -2.13 -30.08 -11.99
N GLN A 432 -3.08 -29.17 -12.23
CA GLN A 432 -3.37 -28.05 -11.34
C GLN A 432 -4.87 -27.89 -11.12
N THR A 433 -5.26 -27.50 -9.92
CA THR A 433 -6.66 -27.24 -9.57
C THR A 433 -6.81 -25.76 -9.19
N PRO A 434 -7.71 -25.01 -9.86
CA PRO A 434 -7.95 -23.63 -9.51
C PRO A 434 -8.73 -23.51 -8.20
N THR A 435 -8.34 -22.56 -7.34
CA THR A 435 -9.05 -22.19 -6.11
C THR A 435 -10.23 -21.27 -6.38
N ALA A 436 -10.15 -20.49 -7.46
CA ALA A 436 -11.19 -19.61 -7.93
C ALA A 436 -11.13 -19.47 -9.45
N ALA A 437 -12.28 -19.24 -10.08
CA ALA A 437 -12.36 -18.90 -11.50
C ALA A 437 -13.47 -17.87 -11.76
N SER A 438 -13.30 -17.06 -12.79
CA SER A 438 -14.32 -16.15 -13.33
C SER A 438 -14.36 -16.26 -14.84
N LEU A 439 -15.52 -16.04 -15.45
CA LEU A 439 -15.72 -16.02 -16.89
C LEU A 439 -16.27 -14.66 -17.33
N TYR A 440 -15.67 -14.06 -18.35
CA TYR A 440 -16.06 -12.75 -18.89
C TYR A 440 -16.37 -12.85 -20.38
N VAL A 441 -17.52 -12.37 -20.83
CA VAL A 441 -18.02 -12.60 -22.19
C VAL A 441 -18.25 -11.29 -22.94
N SER A 442 -17.95 -11.28 -24.24
CA SER A 442 -18.41 -10.24 -25.17
C SER A 442 -19.18 -10.85 -26.34
N ASP A 443 -20.31 -10.22 -26.66
CA ASP A 443 -21.12 -10.50 -27.83
C ASP A 443 -21.94 -9.24 -28.24
N ASN A 444 -23.04 -9.41 -28.99
CA ASN A 444 -23.93 -8.30 -29.34
C ASN A 444 -24.58 -7.62 -28.12
N THR A 445 -24.77 -8.36 -27.03
CA THR A 445 -25.39 -7.90 -25.78
C THR A 445 -24.37 -7.59 -24.68
N HIS A 446 -23.25 -8.30 -24.62
CA HIS A 446 -22.26 -8.24 -23.54
C HIS A 446 -20.99 -7.47 -23.92
N LYS A 447 -20.39 -6.75 -22.96
CA LYS A 447 -19.20 -5.89 -23.12
C LYS A 447 -18.07 -6.30 -22.18
N CYS A 448 -17.58 -7.53 -22.32
CA CYS A 448 -16.65 -8.17 -21.39
C CYS A 448 -17.27 -8.27 -19.99
N ASP A 449 -18.55 -8.65 -19.95
CA ASP A 449 -19.35 -8.75 -18.73
C ASP A 449 -19.06 -10.07 -18.04
N LYS A 450 -19.02 -10.05 -16.71
CA LYS A 450 -18.87 -11.27 -15.91
C LYS A 450 -20.15 -12.10 -16.02
N VAL A 451 -20.00 -13.39 -16.31
CA VAL A 451 -21.09 -14.37 -16.36
C VAL A 451 -20.81 -15.51 -15.39
N ASP A 452 -21.84 -16.32 -15.13
CA ASP A 452 -21.71 -17.47 -14.24
C ASP A 452 -20.68 -18.49 -14.76
N SER A 453 -19.83 -18.94 -13.85
CA SER A 453 -18.87 -20.02 -14.06
C SER A 453 -18.82 -20.90 -12.81
N SER A 454 -18.51 -22.18 -13.00
CA SER A 454 -18.39 -23.16 -11.92
C SER A 454 -17.04 -23.84 -11.97
N VAL A 455 -16.51 -24.23 -10.81
CA VAL A 455 -15.31 -25.06 -10.69
C VAL A 455 -15.76 -26.45 -10.24
N GLY A 456 -15.56 -27.46 -11.09
CA GLY A 456 -15.85 -28.85 -10.77
C GLY A 456 -14.86 -29.42 -9.76
N ALA A 457 -15.25 -30.50 -9.07
CA ALA A 457 -14.39 -31.18 -8.09
C ALA A 457 -13.06 -31.70 -8.69
N ASP A 458 -13.02 -31.91 -10.01
CA ASP A 458 -11.82 -32.33 -10.75
C ASP A 458 -10.96 -31.16 -11.24
N GLY A 459 -11.26 -29.93 -10.80
CA GLY A 459 -10.61 -28.69 -11.18
C GLY A 459 -11.06 -28.13 -12.53
N THR A 460 -12.03 -28.73 -13.19
CA THR A 460 -12.53 -28.23 -14.49
C THR A 460 -13.40 -26.99 -14.29
N VAL A 461 -13.01 -25.87 -14.88
CA VAL A 461 -13.80 -24.65 -14.92
C VAL A 461 -14.80 -24.72 -16.07
N SER A 462 -16.09 -24.54 -15.80
CA SER A 462 -17.13 -24.57 -16.84
C SER A 462 -18.03 -23.34 -16.83
N GLY A 463 -18.40 -22.86 -18.01
CA GLY A 463 -19.35 -21.76 -18.21
C GLY A 463 -19.87 -21.69 -19.65
N SER A 464 -20.87 -20.84 -19.92
CA SER A 464 -21.48 -20.73 -21.25
C SER A 464 -20.93 -19.54 -22.03
N ILE A 465 -20.50 -19.76 -23.27
CA ILE A 465 -20.13 -18.69 -24.20
C ILE A 465 -21.21 -18.62 -25.30
N PRO A 466 -21.86 -17.45 -25.49
CA PRO A 466 -22.85 -17.23 -26.54
C PRO A 466 -22.34 -17.57 -27.94
N GLY A 467 -23.27 -17.91 -28.84
CA GLY A 467 -22.97 -18.09 -30.25
C GLY A 467 -22.39 -16.81 -30.83
N ARG A 468 -21.36 -16.93 -31.67
CA ARG A 468 -20.63 -15.79 -32.22
C ARG A 468 -20.00 -14.88 -31.14
N GLY A 469 -19.79 -15.38 -29.93
CA GLY A 469 -19.18 -14.64 -28.82
C GLY A 469 -17.71 -14.98 -28.55
N ILE A 470 -17.09 -14.23 -27.66
CA ILE A 470 -15.81 -14.54 -27.02
C ILE A 470 -16.01 -14.62 -25.51
N GLY A 471 -15.25 -15.49 -24.84
CA GLY A 471 -15.19 -15.56 -23.40
C GLY A 471 -13.77 -15.71 -22.90
N THR A 472 -13.47 -15.13 -21.74
CA THR A 472 -12.17 -15.24 -21.09
C THR A 472 -12.36 -15.80 -19.69
N SER A 473 -11.83 -17.01 -19.47
CA SER A 473 -11.75 -17.61 -18.15
C SER A 473 -10.46 -17.15 -17.47
N LEU A 474 -10.58 -16.53 -16.30
CA LEU A 474 -9.44 -16.19 -15.44
C LEU A 474 -9.45 -17.13 -14.24
N GLN A 475 -8.35 -17.86 -14.04
CA GLN A 475 -8.24 -18.91 -13.03
C GLN A 475 -7.09 -18.62 -12.07
N THR A 476 -7.36 -18.71 -10.77
CA THR A 476 -6.35 -18.59 -9.70
C THR A 476 -5.97 -20.00 -9.27
N LEU A 477 -4.69 -20.35 -9.37
CA LEU A 477 -4.21 -21.70 -9.06
C LEU A 477 -3.69 -21.82 -7.62
N VAL A 478 -3.74 -23.03 -7.05
CA VAL A 478 -3.00 -23.35 -5.82
C VAL A 478 -1.50 -23.25 -6.11
N SER A 479 -0.78 -22.45 -5.35
CA SER A 479 0.67 -22.28 -5.48
C SER A 479 1.40 -23.59 -5.13
N CYS A 480 1.92 -24.28 -6.14
CA CYS A 480 3.06 -25.17 -5.98
C CYS A 480 4.33 -24.38 -6.30
N GLU A 481 5.38 -24.65 -5.53
CA GLU A 481 6.66 -23.96 -5.45
C GLU A 481 7.34 -23.63 -6.80
N GLY A 482 7.99 -22.46 -6.82
CA GLY A 482 9.22 -22.20 -7.57
C GLY A 482 9.08 -21.92 -9.06
N LEU A 483 9.30 -20.66 -9.46
CA LEU A 483 9.99 -20.27 -10.70
C LEU A 483 10.33 -18.77 -10.64
N VAL A 484 11.46 -18.45 -11.24
CA VAL A 484 12.37 -17.33 -10.94
C VAL A 484 12.04 -16.08 -11.79
N ASP A 485 11.92 -14.94 -11.10
CA ASP A 485 12.41 -13.59 -11.43
C ASP A 485 11.98 -12.89 -12.75
N SER A 486 10.92 -12.07 -12.64
CA SER A 486 10.79 -10.82 -13.40
C SER A 486 10.28 -9.74 -12.44
N MET A 487 11.21 -9.09 -11.73
CA MET A 487 10.89 -8.18 -10.63
C MET A 487 10.23 -6.90 -11.14
N GLY A 488 8.90 -6.81 -11.01
CA GLY A 488 8.36 -5.57 -10.47
C GLY A 488 8.83 -5.43 -9.03
N LYS A 489 9.01 -4.19 -8.56
CA LYS A 489 9.34 -3.89 -7.16
C LYS A 489 8.59 -4.81 -6.18
N PRO A 490 9.30 -5.59 -5.33
CA PRO A 490 8.67 -6.59 -4.49
C PRO A 490 7.70 -5.94 -3.50
N THR A 491 6.51 -6.54 -3.30
CA THR A 491 5.62 -6.15 -2.20
C THR A 491 6.25 -6.63 -0.89
N VAL A 492 6.74 -5.69 -0.08
CA VAL A 492 7.47 -5.99 1.16
C VAL A 492 6.53 -5.94 2.37
N ASP A 493 6.47 -7.04 3.14
CA ASP A 493 5.86 -7.05 4.48
C ASP A 493 6.89 -6.54 5.51
N TYR A 494 6.69 -5.34 6.01
CA TYR A 494 7.58 -4.70 6.99
C TYR A 494 7.33 -5.12 8.45
N SER A 495 6.37 -6.03 8.71
CA SER A 495 5.90 -6.39 10.06
C SER A 495 7.03 -6.67 11.06
N LEU A 496 7.92 -7.61 10.75
CA LEU A 496 9.05 -7.98 11.61
C LEU A 496 10.35 -7.93 10.81
N TYR A 497 11.07 -6.82 10.97
CA TYR A 497 12.27 -6.54 10.22
C TYR A 497 13.53 -6.88 11.04
N LEU A 498 14.26 -7.90 10.62
CA LEU A 498 15.55 -8.24 11.21
C LEU A 498 16.67 -7.39 10.61
N VAL A 499 17.43 -6.71 11.45
CA VAL A 499 18.71 -6.09 11.07
C VAL A 499 19.82 -6.88 11.75
N THR A 500 20.76 -7.39 10.96
CA THR A 500 21.86 -8.23 11.48
C THR A 500 22.95 -7.41 12.18
N ASP A 501 23.72 -8.06 13.04
CA ASP A 501 24.95 -7.51 13.63
C ASP A 501 25.94 -8.66 13.85
N SER A 502 27.08 -8.62 13.16
CA SER A 502 28.13 -9.65 13.19
C SER A 502 29.15 -9.45 14.33
N THR A 503 28.95 -8.46 15.22
CA THR A 503 29.93 -8.20 16.27
C THR A 503 29.91 -9.29 17.35
N PRO A 504 31.08 -9.63 17.94
CA PRO A 504 31.15 -10.62 19.03
C PRO A 504 30.27 -10.28 20.24
N ALA A 505 29.95 -9.00 20.45
CA ALA A 505 29.10 -8.55 21.55
C ALA A 505 27.62 -8.97 21.39
N ILE A 506 27.16 -9.20 20.15
CA ILE A 506 25.76 -9.55 19.84
C ILE A 506 25.66 -10.99 19.33
N LEU A 507 26.47 -11.35 18.34
CA LEU A 507 26.42 -12.67 17.71
C LEU A 507 27.14 -13.73 18.56
N GLY A 508 28.20 -13.34 19.27
CA GLY A 508 29.14 -14.26 19.91
C GLY A 508 29.93 -15.03 18.86
N ASP A 509 30.12 -16.34 19.10
CA ASP A 509 30.83 -17.25 18.20
C ASP A 509 29.88 -18.01 17.23
N ARG A 510 28.60 -17.62 17.17
CA ARG A 510 27.58 -18.28 16.35
C ARG A 510 27.68 -17.87 14.89
N ASP A 511 27.21 -18.73 14.00
CA ASP A 511 27.08 -18.41 12.58
C ASP A 511 25.85 -17.50 12.34
N ILE A 512 26.10 -16.35 11.71
CA ILE A 512 25.05 -15.41 11.30
C ILE A 512 24.01 -16.07 10.39
N CYS A 513 24.41 -16.99 9.53
CA CYS A 513 23.52 -17.70 8.62
C CYS A 513 22.55 -18.61 9.38
N GLU A 514 23.01 -19.31 10.41
CA GLU A 514 22.15 -20.16 11.26
C GLU A 514 21.13 -19.32 12.03
N VAL A 515 21.57 -18.18 12.59
CA VAL A 515 20.70 -17.25 13.32
C VAL A 515 19.62 -16.66 12.39
N VAL A 516 20.00 -16.22 11.19
CA VAL A 516 19.03 -15.67 10.21
C VAL A 516 18.07 -16.75 9.72
N ARG A 517 18.55 -17.98 9.45
CA ARG A 517 17.69 -19.12 9.06
C ARG A 517 16.65 -19.42 10.13
N ALA A 518 17.05 -19.49 11.39
CA ALA A 518 16.14 -19.69 12.52
C ALA A 518 15.13 -18.54 12.65
N ALA A 519 15.57 -17.30 12.50
CA ALA A 519 14.70 -16.13 12.57
C ALA A 519 13.67 -16.08 11.42
N CYS A 520 14.06 -16.41 10.18
CA CYS A 520 13.14 -16.54 9.05
C CYS A 520 12.09 -17.63 9.29
N LYS A 521 12.50 -18.80 9.82
CA LYS A 521 11.56 -19.86 10.23
C LYS A 521 10.59 -19.40 11.33
N GLY A 522 11.05 -18.52 12.21
CA GLY A 522 10.23 -17.87 13.23
C GLY A 522 9.27 -16.78 12.69
N GLY A 523 9.37 -16.42 11.41
CA GLY A 523 8.46 -15.48 10.74
C GLY A 523 8.98 -14.06 10.58
N VAL A 524 10.30 -13.84 10.61
CA VAL A 524 10.88 -12.58 10.11
C VAL A 524 10.43 -12.35 8.66
N THR A 525 9.97 -11.14 8.36
CA THR A 525 9.34 -10.80 7.07
C THR A 525 10.25 -9.99 6.13
N ILE A 526 11.37 -9.48 6.64
CA ILE A 526 12.43 -8.82 5.88
C ILE A 526 13.76 -8.89 6.66
N VAL A 527 14.87 -9.09 5.96
CA VAL A 527 16.22 -9.12 6.55
C VAL A 527 17.08 -8.01 5.95
N GLN A 528 17.85 -7.31 6.79
CA GLN A 528 18.91 -6.41 6.38
C GLN A 528 20.26 -6.94 6.84
N TYR A 529 21.16 -7.16 5.89
CA TYR A 529 22.55 -7.47 6.19
C TYR A 529 23.32 -6.19 6.47
N ARG A 530 23.90 -6.09 7.68
CA ARG A 530 24.64 -4.94 8.16
C ARG A 530 26.00 -5.38 8.70
N ASP A 531 27.04 -5.05 7.94
CA ASP A 531 28.43 -5.20 8.33
C ASP A 531 29.20 -3.93 7.96
N LYS A 532 29.85 -3.31 8.95
CA LYS A 532 30.61 -2.06 8.77
C LYS A 532 32.13 -2.27 8.77
N LYS A 533 32.61 -3.51 8.93
CA LYS A 533 34.03 -3.80 9.18
C LYS A 533 34.63 -4.79 8.20
N SER A 534 33.84 -5.74 7.72
CA SER A 534 34.33 -6.78 6.82
C SER A 534 34.75 -6.21 5.47
N ASP A 535 35.79 -6.82 4.88
CA ASP A 535 36.21 -6.50 3.52
C ASP A 535 35.09 -6.84 2.52
N THR A 536 35.03 -6.08 1.42
CA THR A 536 33.95 -6.20 0.42
C THR A 536 33.75 -7.63 -0.09
N GLY A 537 34.83 -8.39 -0.31
CA GLY A 537 34.73 -9.79 -0.78
C GLY A 537 34.03 -10.71 0.22
N VAL A 538 34.35 -10.55 1.51
CA VAL A 538 33.70 -11.30 2.61
C VAL A 538 32.24 -10.89 2.75
N LEU A 539 31.96 -9.59 2.57
CA LEU A 539 30.62 -9.03 2.64
C LEU A 539 29.73 -9.61 1.51
N ILE A 540 30.24 -9.70 0.28
CA ILE A 540 29.52 -10.31 -0.85
C ILE A 540 29.28 -11.81 -0.62
N ASP A 541 30.27 -12.56 -0.15
CA ASP A 541 30.13 -14.00 0.14
C ASP A 541 29.06 -14.25 1.21
N THR A 542 29.11 -13.49 2.31
CA THR A 542 28.14 -13.60 3.40
C THR A 542 26.75 -13.16 2.94
N ALA A 543 26.63 -12.06 2.22
CA ALA A 543 25.37 -11.57 1.67
C ALA A 543 24.74 -12.58 0.70
N SER A 544 25.53 -13.25 -0.13
CA SER A 544 25.06 -14.29 -1.05
C SER A 544 24.49 -15.50 -0.31
N LYS A 545 25.16 -15.93 0.77
CA LYS A 545 24.66 -17.02 1.64
C LYS A 545 23.36 -16.63 2.34
N LEU A 546 23.30 -15.40 2.87
CA LEU A 546 22.08 -14.88 3.49
C LEU A 546 20.94 -14.77 2.47
N HIS A 547 21.21 -14.33 1.23
CA HIS A 547 20.19 -14.21 0.19
C HIS A 547 19.62 -15.56 -0.21
N ALA A 548 20.46 -16.59 -0.32
CA ALA A 548 20.00 -17.95 -0.55
C ALA A 548 19.04 -18.41 0.57
N ILE A 549 19.41 -18.16 1.83
CA ILE A 549 18.56 -18.49 2.98
C ILE A 549 17.24 -17.71 2.93
N THR A 550 17.26 -16.40 2.74
CA THR A 550 16.03 -15.59 2.78
C THR A 550 15.09 -15.94 1.61
N LYS A 551 15.63 -16.33 0.45
CA LYS A 551 14.84 -16.87 -0.68
C LYS A 551 14.12 -18.17 -0.32
N GLU A 552 14.71 -19.07 0.47
CA GLU A 552 14.03 -20.30 0.94
C GLU A 552 12.71 -19.98 1.68
N TYR A 553 12.63 -18.82 2.32
CA TYR A 553 11.46 -18.39 3.11
C TYR A 553 10.63 -17.28 2.45
N ASN A 554 10.92 -16.92 1.19
CA ASN A 554 10.30 -15.78 0.49
C ASN A 554 10.40 -14.45 1.28
N VAL A 555 11.58 -14.20 1.85
CA VAL A 555 11.90 -13.01 2.64
C VAL A 555 12.90 -12.15 1.83
N PRO A 556 12.66 -10.84 1.62
CA PRO A 556 13.61 -9.98 0.93
C PRO A 556 14.85 -9.70 1.78
N LEU A 557 16.00 -9.61 1.11
CA LEU A 557 17.27 -9.20 1.69
C LEU A 557 17.65 -7.78 1.23
N LEU A 558 17.92 -6.89 2.18
CA LEU A 558 18.48 -5.57 1.93
C LEU A 558 19.93 -5.47 2.41
N ILE A 559 20.76 -4.71 1.72
CA ILE A 559 22.13 -4.40 2.16
C ILE A 559 22.17 -3.02 2.79
N ASN A 560 22.79 -2.92 3.97
CA ASN A 560 23.00 -1.65 4.64
C ASN A 560 24.15 -0.86 4.00
N ASP A 561 23.89 0.39 3.62
CA ASP A 561 24.81 1.44 3.09
C ASP A 561 25.48 1.12 1.73
N ARG A 562 25.74 -0.16 1.41
CA ARG A 562 26.59 -0.61 0.30
C ARG A 562 25.82 -1.02 -0.94
N VAL A 563 25.53 -0.04 -1.80
CA VAL A 563 24.87 -0.21 -3.11
C VAL A 563 25.65 -1.16 -4.04
N ASP A 564 26.98 -1.05 -4.04
CA ASP A 564 27.87 -1.89 -4.84
C ASP A 564 27.78 -3.38 -4.48
N VAL A 565 27.63 -3.69 -3.19
CA VAL A 565 27.44 -5.06 -2.71
C VAL A 565 26.05 -5.57 -3.10
N ALA A 566 25.01 -4.74 -2.94
CA ALA A 566 23.65 -5.13 -3.34
C ALA A 566 23.57 -5.50 -4.83
N LEU A 567 24.23 -4.70 -5.68
CA LEU A 567 24.36 -4.98 -7.12
C LEU A 567 25.14 -6.26 -7.39
N ALA A 568 26.25 -6.51 -6.67
CA ALA A 568 27.06 -7.70 -6.87
C ALA A 568 26.34 -8.99 -6.48
N VAL A 569 25.49 -8.94 -5.45
CA VAL A 569 24.70 -10.08 -4.95
C VAL A 569 23.41 -10.25 -5.74
N GLY A 570 22.84 -9.17 -6.29
CA GLY A 570 21.54 -9.18 -6.97
C GLY A 570 20.37 -9.35 -5.99
N CYS A 571 20.47 -8.76 -4.80
CA CYS A 571 19.41 -8.79 -3.78
C CYS A 571 18.40 -7.64 -3.95
N GLU A 572 17.32 -7.68 -3.16
CA GLU A 572 16.12 -6.89 -3.40
C GLU A 572 16.28 -5.37 -3.14
N GLY A 573 17.35 -4.94 -2.48
CA GLY A 573 17.68 -3.52 -2.38
C GLY A 573 18.63 -3.12 -1.25
N VAL A 574 18.49 -1.88 -0.79
CA VAL A 574 19.37 -1.27 0.23
C VAL A 574 18.61 -0.47 1.26
N HIS A 575 19.27 -0.26 2.40
CA HIS A 575 18.92 0.78 3.36
C HIS A 575 20.09 1.74 3.53
N ILE A 576 19.84 3.04 3.44
CA ILE A 576 20.87 4.08 3.52
C ILE A 576 20.63 5.03 4.69
N GLY A 577 21.72 5.42 5.35
CA GLY A 577 21.74 6.47 6.36
C GLY A 577 21.97 7.86 5.76
N GLN A 578 21.90 8.88 6.62
CA GLN A 578 22.05 10.30 6.26
C GLN A 578 23.47 10.69 5.84
N ASP A 579 24.48 9.95 6.31
CA ASP A 579 25.90 10.21 6.03
C ASP A 579 26.43 9.33 4.86
N ASP A 580 25.56 8.53 4.24
CA ASP A 580 25.91 7.58 3.17
C ASP A 580 25.67 8.18 1.77
N ILE A 581 25.67 7.34 0.73
CA ILE A 581 25.26 7.75 -0.61
C ILE A 581 23.83 8.34 -0.59
N SER A 582 23.61 9.45 -1.31
CA SER A 582 22.28 10.07 -1.35
C SER A 582 21.23 9.12 -1.94
N TYR A 583 19.97 9.26 -1.51
CA TYR A 583 18.85 8.51 -2.08
C TYR A 583 18.84 8.58 -3.61
N SER A 584 18.96 9.79 -4.17
CA SER A 584 18.96 10.02 -5.61
C SER A 584 20.10 9.28 -6.34
N ALA A 585 21.26 9.13 -5.70
CA ALA A 585 22.38 8.39 -6.27
C ALA A 585 22.20 6.87 -6.13
N ALA A 586 21.70 6.39 -5.00
CA ALA A 586 21.35 4.97 -4.81
C ALA A 586 20.25 4.54 -5.80
N ARG A 587 19.17 5.31 -5.93
CA ARG A 587 18.07 5.08 -6.88
C ARG A 587 18.55 5.06 -8.33
N ARG A 588 19.47 5.96 -8.69
CA ARG A 588 20.09 5.97 -10.04
C ARG A 588 20.92 4.71 -10.33
N LEU A 589 21.60 4.16 -9.33
CA LEU A 589 22.45 2.98 -9.50
C LEU A 589 21.65 1.66 -9.47
N LEU A 590 20.62 1.57 -8.62
CA LEU A 590 19.84 0.35 -8.41
C LEU A 590 18.61 0.23 -9.31
N GLY A 591 18.20 1.31 -9.95
CA GLY A 591 16.99 1.35 -10.77
C GLY A 591 15.69 1.46 -9.96
N PRO A 592 14.53 1.47 -10.64
CA PRO A 592 13.23 1.73 -10.01
C PRO A 592 12.65 0.55 -9.22
N ASP A 593 13.09 -0.68 -9.50
CA ASP A 593 12.51 -1.90 -8.92
C ASP A 593 13.19 -2.33 -7.60
N ALA A 594 14.38 -1.81 -7.29
CA ALA A 594 15.03 -2.07 -6.02
C ALA A 594 14.31 -1.36 -4.86
N VAL A 595 14.26 -2.00 -3.70
CA VAL A 595 13.76 -1.39 -2.47
C VAL A 595 14.83 -0.49 -1.86
N VAL A 596 14.55 0.81 -1.71
CA VAL A 596 15.47 1.79 -1.11
C VAL A 596 14.82 2.39 0.13
N GLY A 597 15.32 1.97 1.29
CA GLY A 597 14.96 2.51 2.59
C GLY A 597 15.87 3.64 3.03
N VAL A 598 15.32 4.65 3.70
CA VAL A 598 16.10 5.79 4.23
C VAL A 598 15.92 5.92 5.73
N THR A 599 17.01 6.09 6.48
CA THR A 599 16.94 6.45 7.91
C THR A 599 16.45 7.90 8.06
N ALA A 600 15.45 8.14 8.91
CA ALA A 600 15.02 9.50 9.30
C ALA A 600 14.88 9.62 10.81
N SER A 601 15.52 10.61 11.43
CA SER A 601 15.49 10.88 12.88
C SER A 601 14.87 12.22 13.24
N THR A 602 14.53 13.04 12.24
CA THR A 602 13.85 14.33 12.42
C THR A 602 12.68 14.44 11.45
N LEU A 603 11.78 15.39 11.71
CA LEU A 603 10.67 15.70 10.82
C LEU A 603 11.16 16.05 9.41
N ASP A 604 12.14 16.94 9.31
CA ASP A 604 12.66 17.41 8.02
C ASP A 604 13.37 16.30 7.24
N GLU A 605 14.05 15.37 7.91
CA GLU A 605 14.61 14.19 7.24
C GLU A 605 13.52 13.26 6.71
N ALA A 606 12.46 13.03 7.48
CA ALA A 606 11.37 12.14 7.06
C ALA A 606 10.61 12.71 5.86
N LEU A 607 10.25 14.00 5.91
CA LEU A 607 9.56 14.66 4.81
C LEU A 607 10.41 14.70 3.54
N ARG A 608 11.70 15.08 3.65
CA ARG A 608 12.61 15.07 2.49
C ARG A 608 12.76 13.69 1.89
N ALA A 609 12.92 12.65 2.71
CA ALA A 609 13.02 11.28 2.20
C ALA A 609 11.74 10.82 1.49
N CYS A 610 10.57 11.25 1.95
CA CYS A 610 9.30 11.03 1.25
C CYS A 610 9.21 11.78 -0.08
N GLU A 611 9.60 13.07 -0.09
CA GLU A 611 9.63 13.92 -1.28
C GLU A 611 10.60 13.36 -2.34
N ASP A 612 11.74 12.83 -1.89
CA ASP A 612 12.73 12.16 -2.76
C ASP A 612 12.20 10.84 -3.33
N GLY A 613 11.16 10.25 -2.74
CA GLY A 613 10.53 9.01 -3.20
C GLY A 613 11.07 7.74 -2.53
N ALA A 614 11.54 7.81 -1.29
CA ALA A 614 11.93 6.63 -0.52
C ALA A 614 10.80 5.60 -0.43
N ASP A 615 11.15 4.31 -0.52
CA ASP A 615 10.15 3.24 -0.53
C ASP A 615 9.60 2.95 0.87
N TYR A 616 10.47 3.11 1.87
CA TYR A 616 10.11 3.09 3.28
C TYR A 616 11.12 3.90 4.09
N LEU A 617 10.72 4.30 5.29
CA LEU A 617 11.58 4.98 6.24
C LEU A 617 11.88 4.12 7.46
N GLY A 618 13.17 4.05 7.82
CA GLY A 618 13.61 3.62 9.15
C GLY A 618 13.61 4.81 10.10
N VAL A 619 12.56 4.93 10.91
CA VAL A 619 12.32 6.11 11.73
C VAL A 619 12.96 5.95 13.11
N GLY A 620 13.95 6.80 13.37
CA GLY A 620 14.49 7.12 14.68
C GLY A 620 15.35 6.06 15.36
N THR A 621 15.90 6.45 16.51
CA THR A 621 16.31 5.53 17.57
C THR A 621 15.30 5.69 18.70
N VAL A 622 14.38 4.73 18.88
CA VAL A 622 13.29 4.87 19.87
C VAL A 622 13.83 4.90 21.29
N PHE A 623 14.73 3.97 21.60
CA PHE A 623 15.44 3.90 22.88
C PHE A 623 16.94 3.78 22.65
N ALA A 624 17.75 4.19 23.64
CA ALA A 624 19.20 4.00 23.59
C ALA A 624 19.56 2.51 23.39
N THR A 625 20.59 2.24 22.57
CA THR A 625 21.01 0.88 22.23
C THR A 625 22.52 0.74 22.31
N GLN A 626 23.00 -0.47 22.56
CA GLN A 626 24.44 -0.77 22.50
C GLN A 626 24.93 -1.05 21.07
N THR A 627 24.01 -1.31 20.13
CA THR A 627 24.28 -1.67 18.72
C THR A 627 24.86 -0.51 17.90
N LYS A 628 24.49 0.74 18.21
CA LYS A 628 25.01 1.95 17.54
C LYS A 628 25.58 2.92 18.60
N LYS A 629 26.91 3.09 18.63
CA LYS A 629 27.59 3.98 19.61
C LYS A 629 27.37 5.48 19.36
N ASN A 630 26.95 5.87 18.15
CA ASN A 630 26.59 7.24 17.74
C ASN A 630 25.07 7.38 17.55
N THR A 631 24.28 7.32 18.62
CA THR A 631 22.84 7.67 18.57
C THR A 631 22.70 9.18 18.69
N LYS A 632 22.84 9.91 17.57
CA LYS A 632 22.81 11.37 17.56
C LYS A 632 21.50 11.94 18.13
N HIS A 633 20.35 11.23 18.02
CA HIS A 633 19.07 11.66 18.60
C HIS A 633 18.18 10.47 18.99
N VAL A 634 17.90 10.26 20.29
CA VAL A 634 16.86 9.33 20.76
C VAL A 634 15.53 10.10 20.76
N ILE A 635 14.56 9.66 19.97
CA ILE A 635 13.32 10.41 19.73
C ILE A 635 12.11 9.90 20.53
N GLY A 636 12.18 8.68 21.04
CA GLY A 636 11.08 8.06 21.78
C GLY A 636 9.80 7.84 20.95
N THR A 637 8.75 7.36 21.59
CA THR A 637 7.43 7.11 20.97
C THR A 637 6.71 8.40 20.57
N ALA A 638 6.99 9.50 21.28
CA ALA A 638 6.45 10.82 21.00
C ALA A 638 6.97 11.39 19.67
N GLY A 639 8.29 11.46 19.51
CA GLY A 639 8.91 11.94 18.28
C GLY A 639 8.58 11.06 17.08
N LEU A 640 8.44 9.74 17.29
CA LEU A 640 7.89 8.84 16.26
C LEU A 640 6.50 9.29 15.80
N ARG A 641 5.58 9.54 16.74
CA ARG A 641 4.21 9.94 16.40
C ARG A 641 4.17 11.28 15.67
N GLU A 642 4.96 12.25 16.11
CA GLU A 642 5.07 13.57 15.45
C GLU A 642 5.51 13.43 13.99
N ILE A 643 6.50 12.58 13.73
CA ILE A 643 6.95 12.29 12.36
C ILE A 643 5.82 11.64 11.55
N LEU A 644 5.15 10.61 12.08
CA LEU A 644 4.07 9.92 11.37
C LEU A 644 2.88 10.83 11.06
N ASP A 645 2.50 11.69 12.02
CA ASP A 645 1.40 12.64 11.86
C ASP A 645 1.71 13.67 10.78
N ALA A 646 2.92 14.23 10.81
CA ALA A 646 3.34 15.22 9.83
C ALA A 646 3.53 14.64 8.42
N MET A 647 4.03 13.40 8.29
CA MET A 647 4.08 12.68 7.01
C MET A 647 2.67 12.55 6.43
N SER A 648 1.71 12.12 7.24
CA SER A 648 0.32 11.97 6.81
C SER A 648 -0.32 13.30 6.43
N ALA A 649 -0.13 14.34 7.24
CA ALA A 649 -0.63 15.69 6.97
C ALA A 649 -0.06 16.30 5.66
N LYS A 650 1.13 15.86 5.24
CA LYS A 650 1.78 16.26 3.97
C LYS A 650 1.43 15.36 2.78
N GLY A 651 0.53 14.37 2.94
CA GLY A 651 0.11 13.49 1.86
C GLY A 651 1.01 12.26 1.64
N HIS A 652 1.95 12.00 2.54
CA HIS A 652 2.86 10.84 2.49
C HIS A 652 2.39 9.68 3.38
N GLY A 653 1.09 9.57 3.60
CA GLY A 653 0.49 8.52 4.45
C GLY A 653 0.81 7.09 3.97
N SER A 654 0.98 6.91 2.65
CA SER A 654 1.25 5.62 1.99
C SER A 654 2.72 5.17 2.03
N THR A 655 3.68 6.03 2.39
CA THR A 655 5.09 5.63 2.51
C THR A 655 5.26 4.74 3.74
N SER A 656 5.78 3.52 3.57
CA SER A 656 5.93 2.57 4.68
C SER A 656 6.92 3.08 5.74
N THR A 657 6.67 2.75 6.99
CA THR A 657 7.46 3.22 8.15
C THR A 657 7.72 2.10 9.14
N VAL A 658 9.00 1.89 9.46
CA VAL A 658 9.44 1.00 10.53
C VAL A 658 10.19 1.80 11.57
N CYS A 659 10.01 1.51 12.85
CA CYS A 659 10.83 2.11 13.90
C CYS A 659 11.96 1.17 14.29
N ILE A 660 13.09 1.73 14.75
CA ILE A 660 14.25 0.96 15.18
C ILE A 660 14.84 1.51 16.48
N GLY A 661 15.52 0.65 17.23
CA GLY A 661 16.39 1.04 18.33
C GLY A 661 15.84 0.70 19.70
N GLY A 662 16.42 -0.35 20.30
CA GLY A 662 16.12 -0.78 21.67
C GLY A 662 14.74 -1.44 21.82
N ILE A 663 14.17 -1.93 20.71
CA ILE A 663 12.88 -2.60 20.66
C ILE A 663 13.07 -4.10 20.94
N ASN A 664 12.22 -4.64 21.81
CA ASN A 664 12.17 -6.05 22.18
C ASN A 664 10.76 -6.42 22.67
N ALA A 665 10.54 -7.69 23.03
CA ALA A 665 9.22 -8.17 23.44
C ALA A 665 8.60 -7.41 24.62
N SER A 666 9.40 -6.80 25.51
CA SER A 666 8.86 -6.08 26.67
C SER A 666 8.36 -4.67 26.37
N ASN A 667 8.73 -4.08 25.23
CA ASN A 667 8.33 -2.70 24.89
C ASN A 667 7.65 -2.57 23.52
N LEU A 668 7.71 -3.58 22.65
CA LEU A 668 7.20 -3.55 21.28
C LEU A 668 5.74 -3.07 21.18
N GLN A 669 4.82 -3.70 21.92
CA GLN A 669 3.39 -3.33 21.85
C GLN A 669 3.15 -1.91 22.34
N ARG A 670 3.91 -1.45 23.34
CA ARG A 670 3.86 -0.08 23.84
C ARG A 670 4.36 0.92 22.78
N VAL A 671 5.44 0.59 22.08
CA VAL A 671 5.97 1.43 21.00
C VAL A 671 4.93 1.60 19.89
N ILE A 672 4.37 0.50 19.38
CA ILE A 672 3.34 0.54 18.33
C ILE A 672 2.13 1.35 18.80
N PHE A 673 1.66 1.11 20.03
CA PHE A 673 0.50 1.80 20.58
C PHE A 673 0.74 3.31 20.74
N GLN A 674 1.82 3.72 21.41
CA GLN A 674 2.08 5.13 21.74
C GLN A 674 2.48 5.96 20.50
N SER A 675 3.12 5.33 19.50
CA SER A 675 3.55 6.01 18.27
C SER A 675 2.44 6.21 17.23
N THR A 676 1.30 5.52 17.35
CA THR A 676 0.22 5.63 16.36
C THR A 676 -0.34 7.06 16.30
N ALA A 677 -0.37 7.64 15.09
CA ALA A 677 -1.04 8.90 14.78
C ALA A 677 -2.48 8.62 14.24
N PRO A 678 -3.39 9.62 14.21
CA PRO A 678 -4.78 9.42 13.79
C PRO A 678 -4.94 8.83 12.39
N SER A 679 -4.05 9.21 11.46
CA SER A 679 -4.13 8.87 10.03
C SER A 679 -2.97 8.01 9.54
N LYS A 680 -1.99 7.71 10.40
CA LYS A 680 -0.85 6.83 10.07
C LYS A 680 -0.38 6.05 11.30
N LYS A 681 -0.10 4.76 11.09
CA LYS A 681 0.56 3.87 12.05
C LYS A 681 1.87 3.35 11.47
N LEU A 682 2.72 2.79 12.33
CA LEU A 682 3.87 2.03 11.89
C LEU A 682 3.42 0.79 11.10
N ASP A 683 4.18 0.47 10.05
CA ASP A 683 4.00 -0.72 9.21
C ASP A 683 4.77 -1.93 9.77
N GLY A 684 5.72 -1.69 10.67
CA GLY A 684 6.34 -2.72 11.49
C GLY A 684 7.49 -2.21 12.35
N VAL A 685 8.32 -3.15 12.84
CA VAL A 685 9.43 -2.85 13.75
C VAL A 685 10.71 -3.51 13.29
N ALA A 686 11.81 -2.75 13.34
CA ALA A 686 13.15 -3.25 13.07
C ALA A 686 13.87 -3.63 14.37
N ILE A 687 14.38 -4.85 14.42
CA ILE A 687 14.94 -5.49 15.61
C ILE A 687 16.32 -6.05 15.28
N VAL A 688 17.28 -5.81 16.19
CA VAL A 688 18.66 -6.32 16.08
C VAL A 688 18.92 -7.32 17.20
N SER A 689 19.34 -6.84 18.37
CA SER A 689 19.88 -7.68 19.44
C SER A 689 18.85 -8.65 20.04
N ALA A 690 17.57 -8.28 20.06
CA ALA A 690 16.54 -9.16 20.63
C ALA A 690 16.35 -10.45 19.82
N ILE A 691 16.70 -10.47 18.54
CA ILE A 691 16.72 -11.69 17.71
C ILE A 691 18.14 -12.22 17.59
N MET A 692 19.09 -11.36 17.20
CA MET A 692 20.47 -11.77 16.93
C MET A 692 21.18 -12.36 18.15
N ALA A 693 20.88 -11.88 19.37
CA ALA A 693 21.46 -12.38 20.62
C ALA A 693 20.55 -13.36 21.38
N ALA A 694 19.38 -13.74 20.82
CA ALA A 694 18.49 -14.69 21.46
C ALA A 694 19.14 -16.09 21.50
N GLU A 695 18.90 -16.82 22.58
CA GLU A 695 19.31 -18.23 22.69
C GLU A 695 18.62 -19.07 21.61
N ASP A 696 17.33 -18.82 21.37
CA ASP A 696 16.54 -19.39 20.28
C ASP A 696 15.92 -18.27 19.43
N PRO A 697 16.54 -17.92 18.27
CA PRO A 697 16.03 -16.90 17.38
C PRO A 697 14.68 -17.24 16.73
N GLU A 698 14.33 -18.51 16.57
CA GLU A 698 13.05 -18.94 15.99
C GLU A 698 11.90 -18.64 16.94
N ILE A 699 12.03 -19.05 18.21
CA ILE A 699 11.02 -18.81 19.24
C ILE A 699 10.84 -17.32 19.49
N GLU A 700 11.93 -16.56 19.64
CA GLU A 700 11.85 -15.14 19.93
C GLU A 700 11.27 -14.36 18.74
N SER A 701 11.62 -14.71 17.49
CA SER A 701 11.02 -14.10 16.29
C SER A 701 9.52 -14.39 16.19
N LYS A 702 9.09 -15.62 16.47
CA LYS A 702 7.67 -16.00 16.48
C LYS A 702 6.86 -15.20 17.49
N LYS A 703 7.41 -15.05 18.70
CA LYS A 703 6.83 -14.24 19.77
C LYS A 703 6.73 -12.77 19.38
N LEU A 704 7.80 -12.20 18.81
CA LEU A 704 7.81 -10.81 18.36
C LEU A 704 6.78 -10.56 17.25
N LEU A 705 6.70 -11.44 16.24
CA LEU A 705 5.71 -11.33 15.16
C LEU A 705 4.28 -11.39 15.71
N GLN A 706 4.01 -12.29 16.66
CA GLN A 706 2.72 -12.38 17.33
C GLN A 706 2.38 -11.06 18.04
N LEU A 707 3.34 -10.46 18.75
CA LEU A 707 3.16 -9.17 19.43
C LEU A 707 2.93 -8.00 18.44
N VAL A 708 3.55 -8.02 17.27
CA VAL A 708 3.32 -7.03 16.19
C VAL A 708 1.89 -7.14 15.64
N ARG A 709 1.43 -8.36 15.37
CA ARG A 709 0.13 -8.61 14.71
C ARG A 709 -1.07 -8.64 15.66
N SER A 710 -0.84 -8.68 16.97
CA SER A 710 -1.90 -8.72 17.98
C SER A 710 -2.10 -7.36 18.66
N PRO A 711 -3.34 -7.00 19.07
CA PRO A 711 -3.58 -5.85 19.91
C PRO A 711 -2.72 -5.88 21.20
N PRO A 712 -2.33 -4.71 21.74
CA PRO A 712 -1.58 -4.64 23.00
C PRO A 712 -2.31 -5.34 24.15
N SER A 713 -1.61 -6.19 24.88
CA SER A 713 -2.17 -6.92 26.05
C SER A 713 -2.73 -5.98 27.13
N PHE A 714 -2.08 -4.83 27.34
CA PHE A 714 -2.54 -3.81 28.29
C PHE A 714 -3.78 -3.02 27.80
N ARG A 715 -4.16 -3.19 26.52
CA ARG A 715 -5.40 -2.66 25.96
C ARG A 715 -6.40 -3.80 25.95
N LYS A 716 -7.25 -3.87 26.98
CA LYS A 716 -8.45 -4.72 26.92
C LYS A 716 -9.19 -4.39 25.62
N ALA A 717 -9.50 -5.40 24.80
CA ALA A 717 -10.30 -5.22 23.60
C ALA A 717 -11.66 -4.67 24.04
N VAL A 718 -11.82 -3.35 24.00
CA VAL A 718 -13.11 -2.72 24.25
C VAL A 718 -13.88 -2.92 22.97
N GLU A 719 -14.58 -4.06 22.87
CA GLU A 719 -15.68 -4.23 21.92
C GLU A 719 -16.57 -3.00 22.05
N GLU A 720 -16.68 -2.23 20.96
CA GLU A 720 -17.60 -1.09 20.83
C GLU A 720 -17.64 -0.16 22.05
N ALA A 721 -16.51 0.50 22.37
CA ALA A 721 -16.54 1.58 23.35
C ALA A 721 -17.55 2.65 22.86
N PRO A 722 -18.59 3.01 23.63
CA PRO A 722 -19.51 4.06 23.24
C PRO A 722 -18.75 5.37 23.03
N ALA A 723 -19.25 6.23 22.15
CA ALA A 723 -18.62 7.52 21.85
C ALA A 723 -18.27 8.25 23.15
N LYS A 724 -16.99 8.62 23.29
CA LYS A 724 -16.50 9.34 24.47
C LYS A 724 -17.26 10.64 24.62
N VAL A 725 -17.91 10.83 25.75
CA VAL A 725 -18.65 12.08 26.00
C VAL A 725 -17.68 13.17 26.46
N SER A 726 -17.94 14.39 26.00
CA SER A 726 -17.06 15.54 26.21
C SER A 726 -17.74 16.70 26.94
N ASP A 727 -19.08 16.76 26.91
CA ASP A 727 -19.84 17.78 27.63
C ASP A 727 -19.79 17.52 29.14
N VAL A 728 -19.61 18.58 29.94
CA VAL A 728 -19.49 18.49 31.39
C VAL A 728 -20.76 17.90 32.01
N LYS A 729 -21.94 18.28 31.52
CA LYS A 729 -23.22 17.79 32.06
C LYS A 729 -23.35 16.28 31.90
N ASP A 730 -22.98 15.77 30.73
CA ASP A 730 -23.09 14.34 30.43
C ASP A 730 -22.00 13.52 31.15
N ILE A 731 -20.83 14.11 31.39
CA ILE A 731 -19.79 13.53 32.24
C ILE A 731 -20.31 13.36 33.67
N LEU A 732 -20.87 14.44 34.24
CA LEU A 732 -21.39 14.44 35.60
C LEU A 732 -22.55 13.46 35.76
N ALA A 733 -23.40 13.31 34.73
CA ALA A 733 -24.48 12.32 34.72
C ALA A 733 -24.00 10.86 34.84
N GLN A 734 -22.76 10.56 34.44
CA GLN A 734 -22.20 9.21 34.47
C GLN A 734 -21.42 8.90 35.75
N VAL A 735 -20.96 9.91 36.49
CA VAL A 735 -20.19 9.74 37.75
C VAL A 735 -20.85 8.78 38.75
N PRO A 736 -22.17 8.87 39.04
CA PRO A 736 -22.82 8.01 40.03
C PRO A 736 -22.73 6.53 39.67
N SER A 737 -22.85 6.21 38.37
CA SER A 737 -22.78 4.84 37.87
C SER A 737 -21.41 4.19 38.10
N ILE A 738 -20.33 4.98 38.05
CA ILE A 738 -18.96 4.50 38.27
C ILE A 738 -18.73 4.25 39.75
N ILE A 739 -19.13 5.19 40.61
CA ILE A 739 -19.03 5.03 42.07
C ILE A 739 -19.87 3.82 42.52
N LYS A 740 -21.07 3.66 41.95
CA LYS A 740 -21.90 2.48 42.16
C LYS A 740 -21.22 1.20 41.70
N ALA A 741 -20.58 1.19 40.53
CA ALA A 741 -19.87 0.01 40.04
C ALA A 741 -18.73 -0.40 40.99
N VAL A 742 -17.97 0.55 41.54
CA VAL A 742 -16.97 0.25 42.59
C VAL A 742 -17.66 -0.34 43.82
N HIS A 743 -18.74 0.28 44.28
CA HIS A 743 -19.51 -0.20 45.44
C HIS A 743 -20.00 -1.66 45.26
N ASP A 744 -20.53 -1.99 44.08
CA ASP A 744 -21.14 -3.28 43.81
C ASP A 744 -20.10 -4.38 43.54
N THR A 745 -18.99 -4.04 42.89
CA THR A 745 -17.97 -5.03 42.45
C THR A 745 -16.83 -5.20 43.43
N THR A 746 -16.61 -4.24 44.32
CA THR A 746 -15.52 -4.25 45.31
C THR A 746 -14.16 -4.61 44.69
N PRO A 747 -13.67 -3.82 43.71
CA PRO A 747 -12.46 -4.19 42.96
C PRO A 747 -11.23 -4.25 43.86
N LEU A 748 -10.29 -5.16 43.56
CA LEU A 748 -9.00 -5.20 44.24
C LEU A 748 -8.21 -3.91 43.96
N SER A 749 -7.66 -3.31 45.00
CA SER A 749 -6.74 -2.19 44.92
C SER A 749 -5.38 -2.65 45.44
N HIS A 750 -4.50 -3.07 44.52
CA HIS A 750 -3.14 -3.48 44.84
C HIS A 750 -2.25 -2.25 44.95
N ASN A 751 -1.89 -1.87 46.17
CA ASN A 751 -1.12 -0.66 46.45
C ASN A 751 0.32 -1.03 46.80
N MET A 752 1.22 -0.84 45.83
CA MET A 752 2.65 -0.89 46.06
C MET A 752 3.13 0.50 46.49
N THR A 753 3.10 0.77 47.80
CA THR A 753 3.33 2.11 48.37
C THR A 753 4.26 2.08 49.57
N ASN A 754 4.70 3.27 50.00
CA ASN A 754 5.60 3.45 51.14
C ASN A 754 4.90 3.20 52.49
N LEU A 755 5.69 2.89 53.51
CA LEU A 755 5.19 2.54 54.85
C LEU A 755 4.31 3.63 55.48
N VAL A 756 4.59 4.90 55.18
CA VAL A 756 3.86 6.06 55.72
C VAL A 756 2.39 6.06 55.25
N VAL A 757 2.14 5.61 54.01
CA VAL A 757 0.83 5.75 53.36
C VAL A 757 0.00 4.46 53.44
N GLN A 758 0.61 3.29 53.66
CA GLN A 758 -0.09 1.99 53.61
C GLN A 758 -1.38 1.94 54.44
N ASN A 759 -1.34 2.36 55.70
CA ASN A 759 -2.52 2.30 56.57
C ASN A 759 -3.66 3.22 56.07
N ILE A 760 -3.34 4.47 55.71
CA ILE A 760 -4.37 5.40 55.24
C ILE A 760 -4.90 4.99 53.86
N ALA A 761 -4.05 4.48 52.97
CA ALA A 761 -4.47 3.95 51.67
C ALA A 761 -5.40 2.73 51.82
N ALA A 762 -5.10 1.81 52.74
CA ALA A 762 -5.98 0.67 53.02
C ALA A 762 -7.37 1.11 53.48
N ASN A 763 -7.43 2.06 54.43
CA ASN A 763 -8.70 2.57 54.94
C ASN A 763 -9.47 3.38 53.88
N VAL A 764 -8.77 4.17 53.06
CA VAL A 764 -9.37 4.89 51.93
C VAL A 764 -9.93 3.90 50.91
N ALA A 765 -9.21 2.84 50.55
CA ALA A 765 -9.70 1.80 49.65
C ALA A 765 -11.03 1.21 50.15
N LEU A 766 -11.09 0.82 51.43
CA LEU A 766 -12.31 0.29 52.04
C LEU A 766 -13.45 1.32 52.04
N ALA A 767 -13.15 2.58 52.36
CA ALA A 767 -14.15 3.65 52.39
C ALA A 767 -14.75 3.92 51.01
N VAL A 768 -13.93 3.92 49.95
CA VAL A 768 -14.43 4.06 48.57
C VAL A 768 -15.01 2.77 48.00
N GLY A 769 -14.98 1.67 48.76
CA GLY A 769 -15.64 0.41 48.42
C GLY A 769 -14.78 -0.58 47.65
N ALA A 770 -13.45 -0.42 47.64
CA ALA A 770 -12.49 -1.35 47.07
C ALA A 770 -11.92 -2.30 48.14
N SER A 771 -11.29 -3.40 47.70
CA SER A 771 -10.58 -4.34 48.56
C SER A 771 -9.07 -4.07 48.54
N PRO A 772 -8.45 -3.57 49.62
CA PRO A 772 -7.02 -3.25 49.61
C PRO A 772 -6.12 -4.49 49.74
N ILE A 773 -5.00 -4.47 49.02
CA ILE A 773 -3.82 -5.27 49.33
C ILE A 773 -2.56 -4.42 49.24
N MET A 774 -1.68 -4.49 50.25
CA MET A 774 -0.47 -3.65 50.38
C MET A 774 0.81 -4.43 50.06
N ALA A 775 0.74 -5.39 49.12
CA ALA A 775 1.85 -6.28 48.79
C ALA A 775 2.90 -5.55 47.93
N ASN A 776 4.09 -5.29 48.50
CA ASN A 776 5.21 -4.67 47.77
C ASN A 776 6.12 -5.69 47.07
N TYR A 777 5.90 -6.99 47.26
CA TYR A 777 6.70 -8.04 46.64
C TYR A 777 6.17 -8.36 45.24
N GLY A 778 7.00 -8.13 44.22
CA GLY A 778 6.58 -8.19 42.82
C GLY A 778 6.21 -9.59 42.33
N GLU A 779 6.71 -10.65 42.97
CA GLU A 779 6.40 -12.03 42.61
C GLU A 779 4.95 -12.45 42.95
N GLU A 780 4.26 -11.71 43.82
CA GLU A 780 2.83 -11.95 44.11
C GLU A 780 1.92 -11.36 43.01
N ALA A 781 2.42 -10.39 42.24
CA ALA A 781 1.61 -9.64 41.29
C ALA A 781 0.96 -10.50 40.17
N PRO A 782 1.60 -11.57 39.63
CA PRO A 782 0.95 -12.47 38.67
C PRO A 782 -0.28 -13.21 39.21
N ASP A 783 -0.40 -13.39 40.53
CA ASP A 783 -1.58 -13.98 41.14
C ASP A 783 -2.62 -12.91 41.45
N LEU A 784 -2.18 -11.77 41.98
CA LEU A 784 -3.05 -10.65 42.33
C LEU A 784 -3.76 -10.04 41.11
N CYS A 785 -3.08 -9.91 39.97
CA CYS A 785 -3.68 -9.30 38.78
C CYS A 785 -4.84 -10.11 38.20
N LYS A 786 -4.89 -11.43 38.46
CA LYS A 786 -5.97 -12.33 38.01
C LYS A 786 -7.24 -12.19 38.85
N LEU A 787 -7.15 -11.61 40.05
CA LEU A 787 -8.30 -11.39 40.92
C LEU A 787 -9.18 -10.19 40.48
N GLY A 788 -8.80 -9.52 39.39
CA GLY A 788 -9.44 -8.28 38.95
C GLY A 788 -8.87 -7.06 39.69
N GLY A 789 -9.34 -5.86 39.34
CA GLY A 789 -8.91 -4.63 40.02
C GLY A 789 -7.81 -3.84 39.29
N ALA A 790 -7.03 -3.06 40.04
CA ALA A 790 -5.98 -2.19 39.51
C ALA A 790 -4.74 -2.16 40.41
N LEU A 791 -3.60 -1.79 39.82
CA LEU A 791 -2.33 -1.60 40.50
C LEU A 791 -2.05 -0.12 40.72
N VAL A 792 -1.61 0.24 41.92
CA VAL A 792 -1.04 1.54 42.25
C VAL A 792 0.44 1.37 42.52
N ILE A 793 1.28 1.97 41.69
CA ILE A 793 2.73 2.07 41.92
C ILE A 793 3.01 3.45 42.48
N ASN A 794 3.35 3.51 43.76
CA ASN A 794 3.78 4.72 44.44
C ASN A 794 5.26 4.60 44.80
N MET A 795 6.10 5.42 44.16
CA MET A 795 7.56 5.38 44.35
C MET A 795 8.06 6.10 45.61
N GLY A 796 7.19 6.31 46.61
CA GLY A 796 7.48 7.06 47.83
C GLY A 796 8.75 6.63 48.55
N THR A 797 9.15 5.36 48.41
CA THR A 797 10.46 4.84 48.82
C THR A 797 11.17 4.22 47.60
N VAL A 798 12.31 4.78 47.20
CA VAL A 798 13.06 4.28 46.04
C VAL A 798 14.26 3.46 46.51
N THR A 799 14.20 2.15 46.27
CA THR A 799 15.33 1.21 46.41
C THR A 799 15.50 0.43 45.11
N PRO A 800 16.70 -0.13 44.83
CA PRO A 800 16.89 -0.99 43.66
C PRO A 800 15.91 -2.17 43.61
N GLU A 801 15.71 -2.84 44.73
CA GLU A 801 14.76 -3.95 44.87
C GLU A 801 13.30 -3.50 44.69
N GLY A 802 12.93 -2.34 45.25
CA GLY A 802 11.61 -1.76 45.09
C GLY A 802 11.30 -1.47 43.62
N ILE A 803 12.26 -0.89 42.88
CA ILE A 803 12.13 -0.68 41.43
C ILE A 803 11.89 -2.01 40.73
N GLU A 804 12.70 -3.04 40.99
CA GLU A 804 12.54 -4.37 40.39
C GLU A 804 11.13 -4.95 40.63
N ASN A 805 10.63 -4.85 41.87
CA ASN A 805 9.29 -5.30 42.22
C ASN A 805 8.21 -4.52 41.48
N TYR A 806 8.33 -3.19 41.34
CA TYR A 806 7.41 -2.38 40.55
C TYR A 806 7.40 -2.83 39.08
N LEU A 807 8.55 -3.16 38.51
CA LEU A 807 8.64 -3.62 37.12
C LEU A 807 7.97 -4.99 36.93
N LYS A 808 8.11 -5.91 37.88
CA LYS A 808 7.43 -7.22 37.87
C LYS A 808 5.91 -7.04 37.91
N ALA A 809 5.43 -6.21 38.84
CA ALA A 809 4.00 -5.95 38.98
C ALA A 809 3.41 -5.23 37.77
N LEU A 810 4.08 -4.21 37.25
CA LEU A 810 3.68 -3.50 36.03
C LEU A 810 3.50 -4.47 34.86
N LYS A 811 4.48 -5.37 34.64
CA LYS A 811 4.39 -6.39 33.58
C LYS A 811 3.23 -7.34 33.81
N ALA A 812 3.03 -7.82 35.05
CA ALA A 812 1.93 -8.72 35.39
C ALA A 812 0.57 -8.09 35.09
N TYR A 813 0.33 -6.85 35.53
CA TYR A 813 -0.94 -6.16 35.30
C TYR A 813 -1.18 -5.80 33.83
N ASN A 814 -0.14 -5.34 33.12
CA ASN A 814 -0.22 -5.10 31.68
C ASN A 814 -0.57 -6.38 30.91
N SER A 815 -0.05 -7.55 31.31
CA SER A 815 -0.30 -8.82 30.60
C SER A 815 -1.76 -9.28 30.61
N VAL A 816 -2.54 -8.85 31.62
CA VAL A 816 -3.97 -9.19 31.78
C VAL A 816 -4.90 -8.00 31.48
N GLY A 817 -4.36 -6.87 31.00
CA GLY A 817 -5.14 -5.69 30.63
C GLY A 817 -5.77 -4.94 31.81
N GLN A 818 -5.22 -5.08 33.03
CA GLN A 818 -5.72 -4.38 34.22
C GLN A 818 -5.05 -3.00 34.37
N PRO A 819 -5.77 -1.98 34.86
CA PRO A 819 -5.26 -0.62 34.94
C PRO A 819 -4.08 -0.47 35.90
N VAL A 820 -3.11 0.37 35.53
CA VAL A 820 -1.98 0.77 36.37
C VAL A 820 -1.97 2.29 36.58
N VAL A 821 -2.05 2.70 37.85
CA VAL A 821 -1.89 4.08 38.29
C VAL A 821 -0.47 4.29 38.81
N PHE A 822 0.24 5.28 38.28
CA PHE A 822 1.58 5.63 38.71
C PHE A 822 1.60 6.98 39.43
N ASP A 823 2.15 6.97 40.65
CA ASP A 823 2.33 8.13 41.52
C ASP A 823 3.85 8.37 41.73
N PRO A 824 4.47 9.26 40.95
CA PRO A 824 5.92 9.50 40.92
C PRO A 824 6.37 10.40 42.09
N VAL A 825 5.99 10.04 43.31
CA VAL A 825 6.13 10.86 44.52
C VAL A 825 7.55 11.44 44.66
N GLY A 826 7.62 12.77 44.74
CA GLY A 826 8.85 13.52 44.95
C GLY A 826 9.90 13.31 43.86
N CYS A 827 9.50 12.92 42.64
CA CYS A 827 10.46 12.56 41.60
C CYS A 827 11.43 13.69 41.23
N GLY A 828 11.03 14.95 41.38
CA GLY A 828 11.87 16.12 41.14
C GLY A 828 13.01 16.31 42.16
N ALA A 829 12.94 15.66 43.32
CA ALA A 829 13.83 15.96 44.45
C ALA A 829 15.28 15.48 44.25
N THR A 830 15.49 14.29 43.67
CA THR A 830 16.84 13.68 43.57
C THR A 830 17.09 13.01 42.21
N ALA A 831 18.36 12.87 41.83
CA ALA A 831 18.75 12.19 40.59
C ALA A 831 18.32 10.71 40.58
N VAL A 832 18.38 10.02 41.73
CA VAL A 832 17.94 8.62 41.87
C VAL A 832 16.46 8.48 41.58
N ARG A 833 15.63 9.40 42.10
CA ARG A 833 14.18 9.40 41.85
C ARG A 833 13.85 9.71 40.39
N ARG A 834 14.53 10.68 39.77
CA ARG A 834 14.39 10.96 38.32
C ARG A 834 14.76 9.74 37.47
N ALA A 835 15.85 9.04 37.83
CA ALA A 835 16.25 7.81 37.15
C ALA A 835 15.20 6.69 37.32
N ALA A 836 14.62 6.55 38.51
CA ALA A 836 13.57 5.57 38.77
C ALA A 836 12.32 5.81 37.92
N VAL A 837 11.85 7.07 37.80
CA VAL A 837 10.74 7.43 36.90
C VAL A 837 11.03 7.01 35.47
N LYS A 838 12.23 7.35 34.97
CA LYS A 838 12.66 6.97 33.61
C LYS A 838 12.63 5.45 33.41
N THR A 839 13.10 4.68 34.39
CA THR A 839 13.09 3.22 34.35
C THR A 839 11.67 2.65 34.34
N ILE A 840 10.78 3.13 35.23
CA ILE A 840 9.40 2.63 35.33
C ILE A 840 8.62 2.95 34.05
N MET A 841 8.67 4.19 33.57
CA MET A 841 8.00 4.59 32.34
C MET A 841 8.51 3.83 31.10
N ALA A 842 9.77 3.40 31.11
CA ALA A 842 10.32 2.59 30.03
C ALA A 842 9.88 1.11 30.07
N SER A 843 9.41 0.61 31.21
CA SER A 843 9.26 -0.83 31.48
C SER A 843 7.88 -1.39 31.19
N GLY A 844 6.87 -0.54 30.97
CA GLY A 844 5.50 -0.96 30.68
C GLY A 844 4.59 0.24 30.41
N TYR A 845 3.30 -0.02 30.27
CA TYR A 845 2.28 0.99 30.01
C TYR A 845 1.57 1.41 31.29
N LEU A 846 1.45 2.72 31.48
CA LEU A 846 0.81 3.34 32.63
C LEU A 846 -0.49 4.00 32.18
N ASP A 847 -1.62 3.55 32.72
CA ASP A 847 -2.95 4.01 32.34
C ASP A 847 -3.25 5.42 32.86
N ILE A 848 -2.78 5.71 34.08
CA ILE A 848 -2.98 6.99 34.74
C ILE A 848 -1.69 7.41 35.43
N ILE A 849 -1.20 8.61 35.15
CA ILE A 849 -0.09 9.24 35.87
C ILE A 849 -0.67 10.35 36.74
N LYS A 850 -0.48 10.27 38.06
CA LYS A 850 -1.01 11.23 39.02
C LYS A 850 0.13 11.85 39.81
N GLY A 851 0.19 13.17 39.89
CA GLY A 851 1.21 13.88 40.69
C GLY A 851 0.87 15.35 40.90
N ASN A 852 1.63 16.04 41.73
CA ASN A 852 1.54 17.50 41.82
C ASN A 852 2.25 18.19 40.62
N GLU A 853 2.15 19.53 40.53
CA GLU A 853 2.76 20.31 39.45
C GLU A 853 4.24 19.96 39.21
N GLY A 854 5.06 19.93 40.27
CA GLY A 854 6.50 19.65 40.15
C GLY A 854 6.82 18.23 39.71
N GLU A 855 6.02 17.26 40.15
CA GLU A 855 6.14 15.86 39.73
C GLU A 855 5.75 15.69 38.26
N ILE A 856 4.64 16.27 37.82
CA ILE A 856 4.21 16.21 36.42
C ILE A 856 5.21 16.94 35.50
N GLN A 857 5.75 18.09 35.92
CA GLN A 857 6.83 18.76 35.20
C GLN A 857 8.07 17.88 35.07
N THR A 858 8.42 17.14 36.12
CA THR A 858 9.58 16.21 36.12
C THR A 858 9.34 15.03 35.19
N VAL A 859 8.14 14.44 35.20
CA VAL A 859 7.74 13.36 34.27
C VAL A 859 7.70 13.85 32.82
N PHE A 860 7.27 15.09 32.59
CA PHE A 860 7.27 15.72 31.28
C PHE A 860 8.69 15.99 30.78
N GLY A 861 9.64 16.27 31.68
CA GLY A 861 11.05 16.50 31.32
C GLY A 861 11.35 17.93 30.89
N ALA A 862 10.63 18.92 31.42
CA ALA A 862 10.89 20.33 31.15
C ALA A 862 12.32 20.75 31.55
N ALA A 863 13.04 21.43 30.65
CA ALA A 863 14.39 21.94 30.94
C ALA A 863 14.32 23.13 31.92
N GLY A 864 15.27 23.21 32.86
CA GLY A 864 15.42 24.35 33.76
C GLY A 864 14.62 24.30 35.07
N LEU A 865 14.14 23.13 35.51
CA LEU A 865 13.36 23.00 36.75
C LEU A 865 14.18 23.38 37.99
N ALA A 866 13.61 24.25 38.83
CA ALA A 866 14.06 24.43 40.20
C ALA A 866 13.93 23.10 40.96
N GLN A 867 14.95 22.72 41.72
CA GLN A 867 14.94 21.47 42.47
C GLN A 867 13.78 21.45 43.48
N GLN A 868 12.91 20.44 43.38
CA GLN A 868 11.80 20.26 44.33
C GLN A 868 12.36 20.00 45.73
N ARG A 869 11.87 20.75 46.74
CA ARG A 869 12.13 20.46 48.14
C ARG A 869 11.12 19.41 48.61
N GLY A 870 11.50 18.13 48.60
CA GLY A 870 10.63 17.05 49.08
C GLY A 870 9.37 16.83 48.24
N VAL A 871 8.22 16.67 48.89
CA VAL A 871 6.89 16.39 48.27
C VAL A 871 5.95 17.61 48.29
N ASP A 872 6.48 18.80 48.60
CA ASP A 872 5.67 20.01 48.77
C ASP A 872 5.09 20.52 47.43
N SER A 873 3.83 20.96 47.46
CA SER A 873 3.04 21.42 46.30
C SER A 873 3.20 22.93 46.03
N GLY A 874 4.39 23.36 45.61
CA GLY A 874 4.59 24.73 45.10
C GLY A 874 4.06 24.88 43.67
N SER A 875 3.29 25.94 43.39
CA SER A 875 2.77 26.21 42.04
C SER A 875 3.38 27.47 41.43
N THR A 876 3.88 27.33 40.21
CA THR A 876 4.60 28.38 39.46
C THR A 876 3.95 28.67 38.11
N LEU A 877 3.15 27.74 37.59
CA LEU A 877 2.45 27.86 36.31
C LEU A 877 1.06 28.49 36.46
N ASP A 878 0.64 29.25 35.46
CA ASP A 878 -0.76 29.71 35.33
C ASP A 878 -1.71 28.56 34.91
N ALA A 879 -3.00 28.81 34.96
CA ALA A 879 -4.03 27.80 34.66
C ALA A 879 -3.94 27.24 33.23
N ALA A 880 -3.63 28.09 32.25
CA ALA A 880 -3.56 27.67 30.85
C ALA A 880 -2.30 26.82 30.59
N ALA A 881 -1.17 27.16 31.23
CA ALA A 881 0.06 26.40 31.16
C ALA A 881 -0.09 25.03 31.83
N LYS A 882 -0.79 24.93 32.96
CA LYS A 882 -1.12 23.64 33.61
C LYS A 882 -1.97 22.76 32.71
N ALA A 883 -3.03 23.32 32.11
CA ALA A 883 -3.91 22.60 31.19
C ALA A 883 -3.15 22.07 29.97
N ARG A 884 -2.26 22.88 29.38
CA ARG A 884 -1.39 22.42 28.28
C ARG A 884 -0.43 21.33 28.74
N LEU A 885 0.21 21.48 29.89
CA LEU A 885 1.16 20.50 30.42
C LEU A 885 0.52 19.12 30.62
N VAL A 886 -0.66 19.04 31.24
CA VAL A 886 -1.35 17.75 31.41
C VAL A 886 -1.82 17.16 30.09
N ARG A 887 -2.35 17.99 29.18
CA ARG A 887 -2.78 17.56 27.85
C ARG A 887 -1.60 17.00 27.06
N ASP A 888 -0.49 17.73 27.02
CA ASP A 888 0.66 17.35 26.20
C ASP A 888 1.33 16.08 26.74
N LEU A 889 1.43 15.94 28.07
CA LEU A 889 1.90 14.69 28.65
C LEU A 889 0.95 13.51 28.38
N ALA A 890 -0.35 13.70 28.58
CA ALA A 890 -1.37 12.67 28.36
C ALA A 890 -1.41 12.23 26.89
N ALA A 891 -1.37 13.19 25.98
CA ALA A 891 -1.23 12.94 24.55
C ALA A 891 0.07 12.17 24.31
N ARG A 892 1.22 12.65 24.79
CA ARG A 892 2.55 12.03 24.58
C ARG A 892 2.57 10.55 24.97
N GLU A 893 2.06 10.23 26.15
CA GLU A 893 2.09 8.88 26.70
C GLU A 893 0.86 8.04 26.30
N ARG A 894 -0.12 8.65 25.61
CA ARG A 894 -1.44 8.09 25.27
C ARG A 894 -2.20 7.54 26.49
N ASN A 895 -2.14 8.24 27.61
CA ASN A 895 -2.74 7.84 28.87
C ASN A 895 -3.55 9.00 29.50
N VAL A 896 -3.99 8.83 30.75
CA VAL A 896 -4.62 9.91 31.52
C VAL A 896 -3.58 10.53 32.46
N VAL A 897 -3.57 11.86 32.53
CA VAL A 897 -2.74 12.61 33.48
C VAL A 897 -3.63 13.36 34.45
N VAL A 898 -3.35 13.22 35.74
CA VAL A 898 -4.02 13.93 36.84
C VAL A 898 -2.97 14.77 37.57
N MET A 899 -3.09 16.09 37.47
CA MET A 899 -2.25 17.04 38.20
C MET A 899 -3.03 17.61 39.39
N THR A 900 -2.58 17.29 40.60
CA THR A 900 -3.24 17.73 41.83
C THR A 900 -2.74 19.11 42.29
N GLY A 901 -3.61 19.91 42.90
CA GLY A 901 -3.31 21.23 43.45
C GLY A 901 -4.50 21.84 44.20
N LYS A 902 -4.60 23.18 44.22
CA LYS A 902 -5.84 23.87 44.65
C LYS A 902 -6.98 23.68 43.64
N THR A 903 -6.59 23.54 42.38
CA THR A 903 -7.45 23.17 41.27
C THR A 903 -6.73 22.05 40.56
N ASP A 904 -7.43 20.94 40.39
CA ASP A 904 -6.90 19.73 39.79
C ASP A 904 -7.12 19.78 38.27
N TYR A 905 -6.14 19.31 37.51
CA TYR A 905 -6.21 19.26 36.05
C TYR A 905 -6.13 17.82 35.57
N VAL A 906 -7.08 17.42 34.74
CA VAL A 906 -7.22 16.05 34.24
C VAL A 906 -7.33 16.04 32.72
N SER A 907 -6.53 15.21 32.05
CA SER A 907 -6.54 15.10 30.58
C SER A 907 -6.28 13.69 30.08
N ASP A 908 -6.90 13.31 28.96
CA ASP A 908 -6.56 12.10 28.18
C ASP A 908 -5.81 12.44 26.87
N GLY A 909 -5.34 13.68 26.76
CA GLY A 909 -4.66 14.23 25.59
C GLY A 909 -5.60 14.85 24.55
N GLU A 910 -6.89 14.54 24.62
CA GLU A 910 -7.94 15.10 23.74
C GLU A 910 -8.89 16.00 24.52
N ARG A 911 -9.41 15.51 25.66
CA ARG A 911 -10.32 16.21 26.54
C ARG A 911 -9.56 16.68 27.77
N THR A 912 -9.71 17.94 28.15
CA THR A 912 -9.03 18.49 29.34
C THR A 912 -9.99 19.24 30.25
N TYR A 913 -9.97 18.92 31.55
CA TYR A 913 -10.85 19.49 32.56
C TYR A 913 -10.07 20.08 33.74
N ALA A 914 -10.62 21.14 34.32
CA ALA A 914 -10.26 21.63 35.65
C ALA A 914 -11.32 21.23 36.67
N VAL A 915 -10.89 20.79 37.86
CA VAL A 915 -11.75 20.41 38.98
C VAL A 915 -11.40 21.28 40.19
N GLY A 916 -12.38 22.01 40.70
CA GLY A 916 -12.21 22.99 41.77
C GLY A 916 -12.79 22.56 43.10
N HIS A 917 -12.71 21.27 43.47
CA HIS A 917 -13.20 20.78 44.76
C HIS A 917 -12.04 20.57 45.76
N GLY A 918 -12.39 20.27 47.01
CA GLY A 918 -11.45 19.83 48.05
C GLY A 918 -11.25 20.85 49.18
N HIS A 919 -10.30 20.56 50.07
CA HIS A 919 -10.01 21.39 51.24
C HIS A 919 -8.50 21.44 51.54
N GLU A 920 -8.02 22.55 52.11
CA GLU A 920 -6.59 22.75 52.43
C GLU A 920 -6.03 21.69 53.40
N TYR A 921 -6.88 21.07 54.23
CA TYR A 921 -6.50 19.98 55.12
C TYR A 921 -5.98 18.75 54.38
N LEU A 922 -6.39 18.53 53.12
CA LEU A 922 -5.79 17.49 52.29
C LEU A 922 -4.28 17.71 52.14
N GLY A 923 -3.81 18.95 51.99
CA GLY A 923 -2.38 19.27 51.91
C GLY A 923 -1.64 19.24 53.26
N GLN A 924 -2.35 19.16 54.38
CA GLN A 924 -1.77 19.18 55.74
C GLN A 924 -1.67 17.78 56.37
N VAL A 925 -2.14 16.73 55.68
CA VAL A 925 -2.06 15.34 56.11
C VAL A 925 -1.16 14.57 55.14
N SER A 926 -0.11 13.94 55.67
CA SER A 926 0.80 13.12 54.86
C SER A 926 0.04 11.96 54.20
N GLY A 927 0.24 11.79 52.90
CA GLY A 927 -0.27 10.63 52.16
C GLY A 927 -1.65 10.77 51.53
N THR A 928 -2.40 11.83 51.81
CA THR A 928 -3.72 12.09 51.17
C THR A 928 -3.62 12.15 49.64
N GLY A 929 -2.66 12.90 49.12
CA GLY A 929 -2.40 12.97 47.68
C GLY A 929 -2.07 11.60 47.08
N CYS A 930 -1.41 10.72 47.84
CA CYS A 930 -1.13 9.35 47.41
C CYS A 930 -2.37 8.46 47.46
N CYS A 931 -3.21 8.61 48.48
CA CYS A 931 -4.48 7.90 48.62
C CYS A 931 -5.50 8.24 47.52
N LEU A 932 -5.41 9.43 46.92
CA LEU A 932 -6.19 9.73 45.72
C LEU A 932 -5.86 8.74 44.58
N GLY A 933 -4.61 8.29 44.47
CA GLY A 933 -4.21 7.22 43.53
C GLY A 933 -4.95 5.91 43.80
N THR A 934 -5.15 5.55 45.08
CA THR A 934 -5.97 4.40 45.49
C THR A 934 -7.42 4.56 45.03
N THR A 935 -8.04 5.71 45.28
CA THR A 935 -9.41 5.99 44.83
C THR A 935 -9.55 5.93 43.31
N VAL A 936 -8.65 6.59 42.58
CA VAL A 936 -8.64 6.61 41.11
C VAL A 936 -8.42 5.20 40.55
N SER A 937 -7.59 4.37 41.18
CA SER A 937 -7.38 2.98 40.76
C SER A 937 -8.65 2.14 40.84
N ALA A 938 -9.44 2.30 41.91
CA ALA A 938 -10.70 1.61 42.07
C ALA A 938 -11.71 2.01 40.99
N MET A 939 -11.83 3.31 40.70
CA MET A 939 -12.69 3.83 39.63
C MET A 939 -12.23 3.32 38.26
N ALA A 940 -10.93 3.30 38.00
CA ALA A 940 -10.37 2.81 36.74
C ALA A 940 -10.63 1.32 36.52
N ALA A 941 -10.56 0.52 37.59
CA ALA A 941 -10.92 -0.90 37.55
C ALA A 941 -12.42 -1.11 37.22
N ALA A 942 -13.29 -0.27 37.78
CA ALA A 942 -14.73 -0.33 37.53
C ALA A 942 -15.15 0.24 36.15
N ARG A 943 -14.37 1.17 35.59
CA ARG A 943 -14.63 1.80 34.28
C ARG A 943 -13.39 1.76 33.36
N PRO A 944 -12.99 0.57 32.88
CA PRO A 944 -11.77 0.43 32.06
C PRO A 944 -11.88 1.07 30.67
N ALA A 945 -13.10 1.31 30.17
CA ALA A 945 -13.36 1.88 28.86
C ALA A 945 -13.10 3.41 28.77
N ASP A 946 -13.24 4.15 29.87
CA ASP A 946 -12.98 5.60 29.92
C ASP A 946 -12.32 5.98 31.24
N LYS A 947 -10.98 5.92 31.23
CA LYS A 947 -10.13 6.21 32.41
C LYS A 947 -10.14 7.69 32.80
N LEU A 948 -10.46 8.59 31.86
CA LEU A 948 -10.61 10.02 32.17
C LEU A 948 -11.82 10.23 33.07
N LEU A 949 -12.94 9.65 32.66
CA LEU A 949 -14.18 9.70 33.43
C LEU A 949 -14.04 9.00 34.78
N ALA A 950 -13.30 7.89 34.83
CA ALA A 950 -12.94 7.22 36.08
C ALA A 950 -12.13 8.13 37.03
N ALA A 951 -11.13 8.83 36.50
CA ALA A 951 -10.32 9.78 37.28
C ALA A 951 -11.16 10.95 37.81
N LEU A 952 -12.05 11.50 36.98
CA LEU A 952 -12.99 12.57 37.39
C LEU A 952 -13.96 12.09 38.48
N ALA A 953 -14.53 10.89 38.36
CA ALA A 953 -15.39 10.32 39.38
C ALA A 953 -14.64 10.12 40.71
N GLY A 954 -13.38 9.68 40.64
CA GLY A 954 -12.49 9.55 41.80
C GLY A 954 -12.22 10.88 42.49
N LEU A 955 -11.88 11.92 41.72
CA LEU A 955 -11.66 13.28 42.23
C LEU A 955 -12.90 13.83 42.92
N LEU A 956 -14.06 13.79 42.26
CA LEU A 956 -15.30 14.36 42.81
C LEU A 956 -15.73 13.66 44.11
N LEU A 957 -15.61 12.32 44.19
CA LEU A 957 -15.87 11.60 45.43
C LEU A 957 -14.87 11.99 46.53
N TYR A 958 -13.58 12.03 46.19
CA TYR A 958 -12.51 12.28 47.15
C TYR A 958 -12.57 13.70 47.71
N GLU A 959 -12.66 14.68 46.84
CA GLU A 959 -12.63 16.09 47.18
C GLU A 959 -13.96 16.58 47.79
N GLY A 960 -15.10 16.08 47.29
CA GLY A 960 -16.40 16.39 47.87
C GLY A 960 -16.53 15.87 49.30
N ALA A 961 -16.07 14.64 49.57
CA ALA A 961 -16.02 14.10 50.92
C ALA A 961 -15.09 14.91 51.85
N ALA A 962 -13.95 15.39 51.33
CA ALA A 962 -13.04 16.24 52.09
C ALA A 962 -13.67 17.58 52.49
N GLU A 963 -14.42 18.21 51.59
CA GLU A 963 -15.15 19.45 51.90
C GLU A 963 -16.19 19.27 53.00
N ILE A 964 -16.93 18.15 52.96
CA ILE A 964 -17.95 17.85 53.98
C ILE A 964 -17.28 17.58 55.32
N ALA A 965 -16.23 16.76 55.33
CA ALA A 965 -15.48 16.44 56.54
C ALA A 965 -14.91 17.70 57.20
N ALA A 966 -14.37 18.63 56.40
CA ALA A 966 -13.82 19.88 56.92
C ALA A 966 -14.87 20.81 57.55
N ARG A 967 -16.15 20.71 57.14
CA ARG A 967 -17.27 21.49 57.73
C ARG A 967 -17.82 20.86 59.00
N ASN A 968 -17.45 19.63 59.33
CA ASN A 968 -17.91 18.97 60.54
C ASN A 968 -17.32 19.68 61.78
N GLU A 969 -18.16 20.07 62.73
CA GLU A 969 -17.76 20.75 63.97
C GLU A 969 -16.75 19.94 64.81
N ALA A 970 -16.70 18.62 64.64
CA ALA A 970 -15.72 17.75 65.27
C ALA A 970 -14.30 17.90 64.69
N VAL A 971 -14.13 18.49 63.51
CA VAL A 971 -12.83 18.70 62.87
C VAL A 971 -12.22 20.02 63.33
N ARG A 972 -11.17 19.91 64.15
CA ARG A 972 -10.42 21.03 64.74
C ARG A 972 -9.01 21.21 64.15
N GLY A 973 -8.69 20.43 63.12
CA GLY A 973 -7.38 20.41 62.45
C GLY A 973 -7.08 19.06 61.80
N PRO A 974 -5.87 18.89 61.24
CA PRO A 974 -5.49 17.73 60.42
C PRO A 974 -5.67 16.37 61.12
N GLY A 975 -5.36 16.29 62.41
CA GLY A 975 -5.49 15.02 63.17
C GLY A 975 -6.93 14.54 63.30
N THR A 976 -7.87 15.45 63.57
CA THR A 976 -9.31 15.15 63.63
C THR A 976 -9.96 15.05 62.25
N PHE A 977 -9.34 15.63 61.22
CA PHE A 977 -9.84 15.61 59.85
C PHE A 977 -9.79 14.20 59.25
N VAL A 978 -8.69 13.46 59.41
CA VAL A 978 -8.49 12.13 58.80
C VAL A 978 -9.63 11.13 59.07
N PRO A 979 -10.03 10.86 60.33
CA PRO A 979 -11.12 9.91 60.59
C PRO A 979 -12.45 10.38 60.00
N ASN A 980 -12.79 11.67 60.16
CA ASN A 980 -14.01 12.24 59.58
C ASN A 980 -14.02 12.19 58.05
N PHE A 981 -12.86 12.40 57.43
CA PHE A 981 -12.70 12.30 55.98
C PHE A 981 -12.97 10.87 55.48
N ILE A 982 -12.44 9.86 56.16
CA ILE A 982 -12.68 8.45 55.82
C ILE A 982 -14.17 8.09 55.99
N ASP A 983 -14.81 8.58 57.05
CA ASP A 983 -16.25 8.36 57.28
C ASP A 983 -17.11 9.02 56.18
N GLU A 984 -16.77 10.26 55.81
CA GLU A 984 -17.48 10.98 54.74
C GLU A 984 -17.27 10.34 53.37
N LEU A 985 -16.07 9.81 53.07
CA LEU A 985 -15.85 9.00 51.85
C LEU A 985 -16.82 7.81 51.79
N ALA A 986 -16.93 7.06 52.89
CA ALA A 986 -17.80 5.90 52.98
C ALA A 986 -19.28 6.27 52.87
N ARG A 987 -19.68 7.40 53.47
CA ARG A 987 -21.05 7.93 53.40
C ARG A 987 -21.40 8.40 51.98
N CYS A 988 -20.56 9.24 51.38
CA CYS A 988 -20.76 9.78 50.03
C CYS A 988 -20.82 8.66 48.99
N ARG A 989 -19.96 7.64 49.09
CA ARG A 989 -20.04 6.44 48.25
C ARG A 989 -21.39 5.74 48.35
N LYS A 990 -21.89 5.51 49.58
CA LYS A 990 -23.19 4.83 49.79
C LYS A 990 -24.36 5.63 49.21
N MET A 991 -24.32 6.96 49.37
CA MET A 991 -25.32 7.85 48.77
C MET A 991 -25.27 7.79 47.24
N ALA A 992 -24.08 7.93 46.66
CA ALA A 992 -23.89 7.85 45.21
C ALA A 992 -24.35 6.49 44.63
N ALA A 993 -24.07 5.38 45.34
CA ALA A 993 -24.55 4.05 44.97
C ALA A 993 -26.07 3.89 45.03
N ALA A 994 -26.75 4.71 45.85
CA ALA A 994 -28.22 4.82 45.89
C ALA A 994 -28.78 5.84 44.88
N GLY A 995 -27.92 6.45 44.05
CA GLY A 995 -28.31 7.48 43.07
C GLY A 995 -28.40 8.89 43.64
N ASP A 996 -27.98 9.11 44.88
CA ASP A 996 -28.00 10.42 45.53
C ASP A 996 -26.62 11.10 45.44
N MET A 997 -26.58 12.21 44.71
CA MET A 997 -25.39 13.08 44.54
C MET A 997 -25.50 14.42 45.26
N SER A 998 -26.53 14.62 46.10
CA SER A 998 -26.76 15.89 46.81
C SER A 998 -25.59 16.33 47.70
N TRP A 999 -24.79 15.37 48.16
CA TRP A 999 -23.59 15.61 48.98
C TRP A 999 -22.50 16.39 48.22
N LEU A 1000 -22.40 16.28 46.89
CA LEU A 1000 -21.37 16.94 46.11
C LEU A 1000 -21.61 18.47 46.00
N GLY A 1001 -22.85 18.92 46.21
CA GLY A 1001 -23.24 20.30 45.93
C GLY A 1001 -23.20 20.63 44.43
N GLU A 1002 -22.92 21.89 44.08
CA GLU A 1002 -22.71 22.31 42.69
C GLU A 1002 -21.34 21.81 42.20
N PRO A 1003 -21.27 20.93 41.18
CA PRO A 1003 -19.99 20.39 40.71
C PRO A 1003 -19.14 21.46 40.02
N ARG A 1004 -17.96 21.75 40.55
CA ARG A 1004 -17.00 22.73 40.00
C ARG A 1004 -16.07 22.05 39.00
N VAL A 1005 -16.62 21.68 37.84
CA VAL A 1005 -15.87 21.08 36.72
C VAL A 1005 -15.98 21.97 35.49
N GLU A 1006 -14.85 22.36 34.92
CA GLU A 1006 -14.77 23.20 33.72
C GLU A 1006 -14.03 22.46 32.62
N ARG A 1007 -14.55 22.49 31.39
CA ARG A 1007 -13.83 21.99 30.21
C ARG A 1007 -12.94 23.10 29.65
N LEU A 1008 -11.66 22.80 29.44
CA LEU A 1008 -10.67 23.77 28.98
C LEU A 1008 -10.27 23.60 27.51
N LEU A 1009 -10.11 22.36 27.05
CA LEU A 1009 -9.66 21.98 25.70
C LEU A 1009 -10.48 20.79 25.18
#